data_AF-A0A914DS35-F1
#
_entry.id   AF-A0A914DS35-F1
#
_cell.length_a   1.000
_cell.length_b   1.000
_cell.length_c   1.000
_cell.angle_alpha   90.00
_cell.angle_beta   90.00
_cell.angle_gamma   90.00
#
_symmetry.space_group_name_H-M   'P 1'
#
loop_
_entity.id
_entity.type
_entity.pdbx_description
1 polymer ?
#
loop_
_entity_poly.entity_id
_entity_poly.type
_entity_poly.pdbx_seq_one_letter_code
_entity_poly.pdbx_strand_id
1 'polypeptide(L)'
;MVEADNSTEPFFDDIPTEGKQWCFDMLTFYRSLDDPESKKVLLQLERYAQFSFFINGLVTCILASFGLFGNLILVIQIRRSKHFSRRLAAHLAMLCAWDMALLLSCLLTYGIISLYYGIIPLVGIVAYLLYFFQPFASFCVTGTIWQVLAITIERYTAVSRPLELRTRHSQFSVRIIFLIIVVGAFILNMTVVPLERTLTECYEFTPSGINFRTMIIQRELAHDQTYAILVHLIPDIIFRAPTPIIAIAILTVRTLQICNNRTIGTQTIQTRRNVPLMLTLLNIKFILCNTLYLFNTILMEVMGYGGRTSSQQNELVMEQYIRSLYLTDFSNMLLALHSASNWLIFYRWPRVASTAKKYSHFTMTSYTTTKTSMIDYEIAQLIHSRFSANKKKVCTEILATLCADSMHIARKLMDEDLQHKQTAEFFAKQANLQRHGETLANVIDEILSTLAMKNSSIILMRDLCRQIGYKYYKINVHCSAEHWKIARSILISELLQHNSANNKCAQNKPLPILQTTALQKAFNKIFNLALREIKSGALCAMVDATRSNLRRQSHDGMILNGRPRASLKMSDPTQISKLYRNKNRRSKRNGFNSLNEDPRTTCSDSVETFLSSPQNSQQNSDSWHKSYYIDVPEFNLSLFDQTSPRSIQSEI
;
A
#
# COMPACT_ATOMS: atom_id res chain seq x y z
N MET A 1 46.52 -11.14 78.75
CA MET A 1 45.60 -10.16 79.36
C MET A 1 45.25 -9.11 78.32
N VAL A 2 44.24 -9.43 77.52
CA VAL A 2 43.41 -8.47 76.79
C VAL A 2 42.01 -9.04 77.04
N GLU A 3 41.25 -8.37 77.91
CA GLU A 3 39.87 -8.73 78.23
C GLU A 3 39.02 -8.61 76.96
N ALA A 4 38.40 -9.71 76.58
CA ALA A 4 37.40 -9.75 75.52
C ALA A 4 36.09 -9.24 76.11
N ASP A 5 35.72 -8.02 75.75
CA ASP A 5 34.46 -7.39 76.09
C ASP A 5 33.35 -8.09 75.28
N ASN A 6 32.51 -8.85 76.00
CA ASN A 6 31.56 -9.82 75.45
C ASN A 6 30.12 -9.27 75.49
N SER A 7 29.90 -8.03 75.04
CA SER A 7 28.60 -7.37 75.13
C SER A 7 28.32 -6.33 74.03
N THR A 8 28.45 -6.73 72.78
CA THR A 8 27.81 -6.04 71.64
C THR A 8 27.23 -7.08 70.70
N GLU A 9 26.07 -7.63 71.05
CA GLU A 9 25.08 -8.02 70.04
C GLU A 9 24.16 -6.82 69.82
N PRO A 10 24.36 -6.04 68.73
CA PRO A 10 23.25 -5.30 68.18
C PRO A 10 23.07 -5.62 66.70
N PHE A 11 21.84 -5.41 66.23
CA PHE A 11 21.50 -5.06 64.85
C PHE A 11 21.05 -6.16 63.87
N PHE A 12 20.62 -7.35 64.33
CA PHE A 12 19.97 -8.33 63.43
C PHE A 12 18.49 -8.62 63.72
N ASP A 13 17.92 -8.14 64.83
CA ASP A 13 16.52 -8.45 65.21
C ASP A 13 15.44 -7.62 64.49
N ASP A 14 15.81 -6.59 63.73
CA ASP A 14 14.88 -5.76 62.95
C ASP A 14 14.94 -6.04 61.44
N ILE A 15 15.45 -7.20 61.00
CA ILE A 15 15.28 -7.59 59.61
C ILE A 15 13.79 -7.89 59.39
N PRO A 16 13.06 -7.11 58.57
CA PRO A 16 11.65 -7.35 58.35
C PRO A 16 11.52 -8.65 57.56
N THR A 17 11.20 -9.74 58.27
CA THR A 17 11.14 -11.10 57.75
C THR A 17 9.90 -11.37 56.90
N GLU A 18 8.91 -10.49 56.92
CA GLU A 18 7.67 -10.66 56.15
C GLU A 18 7.62 -9.74 54.92
N GLY A 19 7.87 -10.34 53.75
CA GLY A 19 7.45 -9.81 52.45
C GLY A 19 8.48 -9.01 51.64
N LYS A 20 9.70 -8.80 52.15
CA LYS A 20 10.74 -8.05 51.43
C LYS A 20 11.68 -8.98 50.66
N GLN A 21 11.82 -8.76 49.36
CA GLN A 21 12.61 -9.60 48.48
C GLN A 21 14.02 -9.04 48.26
N TRP A 22 15.02 -9.93 48.22
CA TRP A 22 16.42 -9.58 47.97
C TRP A 22 16.66 -9.35 46.48
N CYS A 23 17.50 -8.36 46.12
CA CYS A 23 17.89 -8.17 44.73
C CYS A 23 18.77 -9.36 44.28
N PHE A 24 18.21 -10.26 43.48
CA PHE A 24 18.93 -11.45 43.02
C PHE A 24 19.80 -11.13 41.80
N ASP A 25 21.13 -11.27 41.97
CA ASP A 25 22.11 -11.27 40.88
C ASP A 25 22.69 -12.68 40.73
N MET A 26 22.45 -13.27 39.55
CA MET A 26 22.85 -14.63 39.24
C MET A 26 24.38 -14.82 39.27
N LEU A 27 25.18 -13.85 38.80
CA LEU A 27 26.65 -13.99 38.83
C LEU A 27 27.17 -13.93 40.27
N THR A 28 26.65 -12.98 41.05
CA THR A 28 27.02 -12.81 42.45
C THR A 28 26.64 -14.03 43.28
N PHE A 29 25.46 -14.61 43.01
CA PHE A 29 25.00 -15.84 43.64
C PHE A 29 25.95 -17.02 43.38
N TYR A 30 26.23 -17.35 42.13
CA TYR A 30 27.12 -18.49 41.81
C TYR A 30 28.57 -18.26 42.25
N ARG A 31 29.04 -17.00 42.29
CA ARG A 31 30.36 -16.67 42.83
C ARG A 31 30.45 -16.92 44.34
N SER A 32 29.33 -16.82 45.07
CA SER A 32 29.30 -17.00 46.52
C SER A 32 29.29 -18.46 47.00
N LEU A 33 28.89 -19.41 46.15
CA LEU A 33 28.67 -20.81 46.56
C LEU A 33 29.97 -21.65 46.67
N ASP A 34 31.11 -21.20 46.14
CA ASP A 34 32.46 -21.83 46.13
C ASP A 34 32.56 -23.34 45.75
N ASP A 35 31.46 -23.99 45.39
CA ASP A 35 31.42 -25.39 44.98
C ASP A 35 31.83 -25.60 43.50
N PRO A 36 32.33 -26.79 43.13
CA PRO A 36 32.83 -27.05 41.78
C PRO A 36 31.75 -26.95 40.68
N GLU A 37 30.49 -27.28 40.97
CA GLU A 37 29.40 -27.20 39.99
C GLU A 37 28.99 -25.74 39.74
N SER A 38 28.90 -24.92 40.80
CA SER A 38 28.68 -23.47 40.66
C SER A 38 29.78 -22.79 39.86
N LYS A 39 31.04 -23.22 40.00
CA LYS A 39 32.16 -22.71 39.17
C LYS A 39 31.97 -23.04 37.68
N LYS A 40 31.44 -24.23 37.36
CA LYS A 40 31.13 -24.64 35.98
C LYS A 40 29.99 -23.80 35.39
N VAL A 41 28.92 -23.57 36.15
CA VAL A 41 27.81 -22.70 35.73
C VAL A 41 28.26 -21.25 35.57
N LEU A 42 29.09 -20.74 36.49
CA LEU A 42 29.67 -19.40 36.40
C LEU A 42 30.48 -19.20 35.11
N LEU A 43 31.34 -20.17 34.77
CA LEU A 43 32.09 -20.16 33.51
C LEU A 43 31.18 -20.14 32.28
N GLN A 44 30.06 -20.86 32.30
CA GLN A 44 29.08 -20.84 31.21
C GLN A 44 28.37 -19.47 31.12
N LEU A 45 28.01 -18.88 32.25
CA LEU A 45 27.40 -17.55 32.32
C LEU A 45 28.36 -16.45 31.84
N GLU A 46 29.64 -16.54 32.18
CA GLU A 46 30.66 -15.59 31.70
C GLU A 46 30.87 -15.69 30.18
N ARG A 47 30.87 -16.90 29.61
CA ARG A 47 30.88 -17.08 28.14
C ARG A 47 29.63 -16.53 27.48
N TYR A 48 28.47 -16.72 28.10
CA TYR A 48 27.22 -16.14 27.63
C TYR A 48 27.25 -14.60 27.72
N ALA A 49 27.81 -14.02 28.78
CA ALA A 49 28.00 -12.58 28.94
C ALA A 49 28.78 -11.98 27.77
N GLN A 50 29.90 -12.60 27.39
CA GLN A 50 30.72 -12.18 26.26
C GLN A 50 29.95 -12.27 24.93
N PHE A 51 29.17 -13.35 24.76
CA PHE A 51 28.31 -13.50 23.59
C PHE A 51 27.22 -12.42 23.52
N SER A 52 26.49 -12.18 24.62
CA SER A 52 25.46 -11.15 24.68
C SER A 52 26.06 -9.77 24.43
N PHE A 53 27.20 -9.45 25.07
CA PHE A 53 27.91 -8.19 24.84
C PHE A 53 28.20 -7.98 23.34
N PHE A 54 28.66 -9.02 22.64
CA PHE A 54 28.95 -8.91 21.21
C PHE A 54 27.68 -8.82 20.34
N ILE A 55 26.72 -9.73 20.52
CA ILE A 55 25.53 -9.84 19.67
C ILE A 55 24.47 -8.79 20.02
N ASN A 56 24.05 -8.74 21.29
CA ASN A 56 23.05 -7.78 21.76
C ASN A 56 23.64 -6.39 21.97
N GLY A 57 24.88 -6.27 22.44
CA GLY A 57 25.53 -4.97 22.59
C GLY A 57 25.98 -4.42 21.23
N LEU A 58 27.11 -4.92 20.74
CA LEU A 58 27.79 -4.33 19.58
C LEU A 58 27.00 -4.47 18.26
N VAL A 59 26.64 -5.68 17.86
CA VAL A 59 25.99 -5.94 16.56
C VAL A 59 24.62 -5.28 16.48
N THR A 60 23.79 -5.41 17.53
CA THR A 60 22.47 -4.79 17.55
C THR A 60 22.53 -3.27 17.55
N CYS A 61 23.51 -2.63 18.22
CA CYS A 61 23.69 -1.17 18.14
C CYS A 61 24.04 -0.70 16.71
N ILE A 62 24.91 -1.43 16.01
CA ILE A 62 25.27 -1.14 14.61
C ILE A 62 24.02 -1.29 13.72
N LEU A 63 23.28 -2.38 13.86
CA LEU A 63 22.06 -2.64 13.10
C LEU A 63 20.97 -1.59 13.38
N ALA A 64 20.76 -1.22 14.64
CA ALA A 64 19.79 -0.20 15.03
C ALA A 64 20.15 1.16 14.42
N SER A 65 21.40 1.58 14.52
CA SER A 65 21.85 2.86 13.95
C SER A 65 21.71 2.88 12.43
N PHE A 66 22.16 1.82 11.76
CA PHE A 66 22.03 1.65 10.30
C PHE A 66 20.58 1.63 9.85
N GLY A 67 19.73 0.90 10.58
CA GLY A 67 18.32 0.75 10.29
C GLY A 67 17.51 2.01 10.51
N LEU A 68 17.76 2.76 11.59
CA LEU A 68 17.11 4.04 11.86
C LEU A 68 17.40 5.04 10.74
N PHE A 69 18.68 5.17 10.36
CA PHE A 69 19.09 6.06 9.27
C PHE A 69 18.50 5.63 7.92
N GLY A 70 18.58 4.34 7.60
CA GLY A 70 18.07 3.80 6.34
C GLY A 70 16.54 3.92 6.20
N ASN A 71 15.79 3.62 7.26
CA ASN A 71 14.34 3.78 7.27
C ASN A 71 13.92 5.25 7.18
N LEU A 72 14.65 6.17 7.82
CA LEU A 72 14.42 7.61 7.67
C LEU A 72 14.62 8.07 6.22
N ILE A 73 15.72 7.64 5.58
CA ILE A 73 15.97 7.92 4.15
C ILE A 73 14.83 7.37 3.29
N LEU A 74 14.37 6.14 3.55
CA LEU A 74 13.28 5.53 2.80
C LEU A 74 11.98 6.32 2.94
N VAL A 75 11.63 6.80 4.14
CA VAL A 75 10.45 7.66 4.35
C VAL A 75 10.56 8.95 3.55
N ILE A 76 11.73 9.61 3.56
CA ILE A 76 11.99 10.82 2.77
C ILE A 76 11.85 10.52 1.28
N GLN A 77 12.41 9.40 0.80
CA GLN A 77 12.31 8.95 -0.58
C GLN A 77 10.85 8.67 -0.98
N ILE A 78 10.06 8.02 -0.13
CA ILE A 78 8.64 7.74 -0.37
C ILE A 78 7.85 9.05 -0.48
N ARG A 79 8.10 10.02 0.40
CA ARG A 79 7.42 11.33 0.38
C ARG A 79 7.74 12.14 -0.89
N ARG A 80 8.98 12.09 -1.36
CA ARG A 80 9.42 12.82 -2.57
C ARG A 80 9.07 12.10 -3.87
N SER A 81 8.94 10.78 -3.86
CA SER A 81 8.75 9.98 -5.07
C SER A 81 7.31 9.97 -5.57
N LYS A 82 7.11 10.36 -6.82
CA LYS A 82 5.83 10.16 -7.55
C LYS A 82 5.66 8.75 -8.11
N HIS A 83 6.65 7.86 -7.94
CA HIS A 83 6.61 6.51 -8.51
C HIS A 83 5.74 5.54 -7.71
N PHE A 84 5.58 5.76 -6.41
CA PHE A 84 4.74 4.92 -5.57
C PHE A 84 3.28 5.37 -5.64
N SER A 85 2.37 4.40 -5.73
CA SER A 85 0.95 4.68 -5.48
C SER A 85 0.82 5.25 -4.06
N ARG A 86 0.00 6.29 -3.88
CA ARG A 86 -0.25 6.94 -2.57
C ARG A 86 -0.58 5.92 -1.47
N ARG A 87 -1.30 4.87 -1.82
CA ARG A 87 -1.69 3.79 -0.91
C ARG A 87 -0.52 2.87 -0.52
N LEU A 88 0.28 2.45 -1.50
CA LEU A 88 1.50 1.67 -1.24
C LEU A 88 2.51 2.49 -0.42
N ALA A 89 2.67 3.77 -0.77
CA ALA A 89 3.52 4.71 -0.06
C ALA A 89 3.11 4.82 1.41
N ALA A 90 1.80 4.88 1.71
CA ALA A 90 1.31 4.91 3.09
C ALA A 90 1.66 3.63 3.85
N HIS A 91 1.43 2.44 3.27
CA HIS A 91 1.77 1.18 3.92
C HIS A 91 3.29 1.01 4.15
N LEU A 92 4.11 1.41 3.17
CA LEU A 92 5.57 1.37 3.31
C LEU A 92 6.08 2.38 4.34
N ALA A 93 5.52 3.59 4.39
CA ALA A 93 5.87 4.57 5.41
C ALA A 93 5.49 4.08 6.81
N MET A 94 4.36 3.38 6.95
CA MET A 94 3.97 2.76 8.22
C MET A 94 4.92 1.62 8.60
N LEU A 95 5.32 0.77 7.65
CA LEU A 95 6.32 -0.27 7.89
C LEU A 95 7.64 0.33 8.41
N CYS A 96 8.14 1.40 7.78
CA CYS A 96 9.31 2.11 8.27
C CYS A 96 9.13 2.66 9.69
N ALA A 97 7.93 3.14 10.03
CA ALA A 97 7.65 3.64 11.37
C ALA A 97 7.70 2.51 12.43
N TRP A 98 7.14 1.35 12.11
CA TRP A 98 7.23 0.17 12.96
C TRP A 98 8.67 -0.31 13.13
N ASP A 99 9.43 -0.38 12.03
CA ASP A 99 10.84 -0.79 12.05
C ASP A 99 11.69 0.18 12.89
N MET A 100 11.48 1.49 12.76
CA MET A 100 12.20 2.49 13.58
C MET A 100 11.84 2.37 15.07
N ALA A 101 10.56 2.18 15.40
CA ALA A 101 10.12 2.01 16.78
C ALA A 101 10.68 0.71 17.40
N LEU A 102 10.71 -0.38 16.64
CA LEU A 102 11.30 -1.64 17.07
C LEU A 102 12.81 -1.50 17.30
N LEU A 103 13.55 -0.92 16.35
CA LEU A 103 15.00 -0.73 16.49
C LEU A 103 15.36 0.18 17.65
N LEU A 104 14.57 1.23 17.89
CA LEU A 104 14.74 2.09 19.06
C LEU A 104 14.51 1.30 20.35
N SER A 105 13.48 0.45 20.39
CA SER A 105 13.21 -0.42 21.54
C SER A 105 14.37 -1.38 21.78
N CYS A 106 14.85 -2.08 20.74
CA CYS A 106 15.98 -2.99 20.84
C CYS A 106 17.27 -2.29 21.30
N LEU A 107 17.50 -1.06 20.82
CA LEU A 107 18.65 -0.26 21.24
C LEU A 107 18.57 0.07 22.74
N LEU A 108 17.39 0.43 23.22
CA LEU A 108 17.15 0.79 24.62
C LEU A 108 17.17 -0.42 25.56
N THR A 109 16.62 -1.57 25.15
CA THR A 109 16.49 -2.77 26.01
C THR A 109 17.70 -3.70 25.98
N TYR A 110 18.34 -3.84 24.83
CA TYR A 110 19.41 -4.84 24.62
C TYR A 110 20.74 -4.17 24.25
N GLY A 111 20.71 -3.22 23.31
CA GLY A 111 21.89 -2.54 22.79
C GLY A 111 22.74 -1.86 23.86
N ILE A 112 22.21 -0.76 24.40
CA ILE A 112 22.93 0.09 25.37
C ILE A 112 23.19 -0.68 26.67
N ILE A 113 22.21 -1.45 27.14
CA ILE A 113 22.30 -2.19 28.40
C ILE A 113 23.37 -3.28 28.33
N SER A 114 23.39 -4.11 27.28
CA SER A 114 24.38 -5.18 27.15
C SER A 114 25.78 -4.62 26.90
N LEU A 115 25.92 -3.47 26.23
CA LEU A 115 27.20 -2.78 26.07
C LEU A 115 27.75 -2.27 27.41
N TYR A 116 26.88 -1.81 28.33
CA TYR A 116 27.30 -1.28 29.62
C TYR A 116 27.53 -2.38 30.68
N TYR A 117 26.64 -3.37 30.79
CA TYR A 117 26.67 -4.38 31.85
C TYR A 117 27.18 -5.76 31.43
N GLY A 118 27.32 -6.03 30.12
CA GLY A 118 27.59 -7.38 29.59
C GLY A 118 26.36 -8.27 29.60
N ILE A 119 25.83 -8.56 30.80
CA ILE A 119 24.55 -9.26 31.03
C ILE A 119 23.50 -8.23 31.47
N ILE A 120 22.27 -8.41 31.01
CA ILE A 120 21.15 -7.51 31.29
C ILE A 120 20.75 -7.63 32.78
N PRO A 121 20.96 -6.59 33.61
CA PRO A 121 20.52 -6.64 35.00
C PRO A 121 19.00 -6.47 35.08
N LEU A 122 18.34 -7.20 35.96
CA LEU A 122 16.89 -7.08 36.21
C LEU A 122 16.54 -6.05 37.29
N VAL A 123 17.51 -5.21 37.68
CA VAL A 123 17.46 -4.33 38.86
C VAL A 123 17.78 -2.89 38.47
N GLY A 124 17.22 -1.92 39.20
CA GLY A 124 17.47 -0.48 39.05
C GLY A 124 16.74 0.15 37.86
N ILE A 125 17.36 1.13 37.20
CA ILE A 125 16.76 1.84 36.05
C ILE A 125 16.47 0.91 34.86
N VAL A 126 17.28 -0.14 34.71
CA VAL A 126 17.12 -1.13 33.64
C VAL A 126 15.81 -1.90 33.80
N ALA A 127 15.38 -2.16 35.04
CA ALA A 127 14.08 -2.78 35.33
C ALA A 127 12.93 -1.96 34.72
N TYR A 128 12.94 -0.64 34.84
CA TYR A 128 11.93 0.22 34.23
C TYR A 128 11.98 0.17 32.69
N LEU A 129 13.19 0.21 32.11
CA LEU A 129 13.36 0.13 30.65
C LEU A 129 12.80 -1.18 30.10
N LEU A 130 13.14 -2.32 30.72
CA LEU A 130 12.62 -3.63 30.31
C LEU A 130 11.11 -3.72 30.52
N TYR A 131 10.57 -3.18 31.62
CA TYR A 131 9.14 -3.21 31.91
C TYR A 131 8.31 -2.52 30.81
N PHE A 132 8.75 -1.36 30.31
CA PHE A 132 8.02 -0.60 29.30
C PHE A 132 8.40 -0.96 27.85
N PHE A 133 9.69 -1.07 27.55
CA PHE A 133 10.15 -1.21 26.16
C PHE A 133 10.11 -2.66 25.65
N GLN A 134 10.15 -3.67 26.53
CA GLN A 134 9.99 -5.06 26.09
C GLN A 134 8.60 -5.34 25.48
N PRO A 135 7.46 -4.99 26.13
CA PRO A 135 6.16 -5.13 25.47
C PRO A 135 5.99 -4.17 24.29
N PHE A 136 6.66 -3.01 24.31
CA PHE A 136 6.65 -2.10 23.17
C PHE A 136 7.37 -2.69 21.95
N ALA A 137 8.47 -3.40 22.15
CA ALA A 137 9.13 -4.14 21.09
C ALA A 137 8.19 -5.23 20.53
N SER A 138 7.53 -6.01 21.39
CA SER A 138 6.55 -7.01 20.96
C SER A 138 5.36 -6.40 20.20
N PHE A 139 4.84 -5.26 20.67
CA PHE A 139 3.82 -4.46 19.98
C PHE A 139 4.27 -4.05 18.57
N CYS A 140 5.51 -3.57 18.42
CA CYS A 140 6.07 -3.19 17.12
C CYS A 140 6.24 -4.40 16.21
N VAL A 141 6.68 -5.56 16.72
CA VAL A 141 6.78 -6.81 15.95
C VAL A 141 5.39 -7.20 15.43
N THR A 142 4.38 -7.30 16.29
CA THR A 142 3.00 -7.61 15.85
C THR A 142 2.52 -6.60 14.80
N GLY A 143 2.77 -5.30 15.01
CA GLY A 143 2.47 -4.24 14.05
C GLY A 143 3.10 -4.48 12.68
N THR A 144 4.40 -4.82 12.63
CA THR A 144 5.13 -5.15 11.41
C THR A 144 4.54 -6.38 10.70
N ILE A 145 4.27 -7.48 11.42
CA ILE A 145 3.71 -8.71 10.85
C ILE A 145 2.38 -8.44 10.14
N TRP A 146 1.44 -7.77 10.83
CA TRP A 146 0.14 -7.44 10.26
C TRP A 146 0.23 -6.40 9.14
N GLN A 147 1.19 -5.46 9.22
CA GLN A 147 1.44 -4.49 8.16
C GLN A 147 1.95 -5.17 6.89
N VAL A 148 2.85 -6.17 6.99
CA VAL A 148 3.33 -6.98 5.87
C VAL A 148 2.20 -7.84 5.27
N LEU A 149 1.36 -8.44 6.12
CA LEU A 149 0.18 -9.19 5.66
C LEU A 149 -0.79 -8.29 4.89
N ALA A 150 -1.09 -7.08 5.40
CA ALA A 150 -1.95 -6.12 4.73
C ALA A 150 -1.40 -5.68 3.35
N ILE A 151 -0.08 -5.43 3.28
CA ILE A 151 0.63 -5.14 2.02
C ILE A 151 0.46 -6.30 1.05
N THR A 152 0.65 -7.53 1.52
CA THR A 152 0.56 -8.76 0.70
C THR A 152 -0.85 -8.98 0.17
N ILE A 153 -1.88 -8.81 1.01
CA ILE A 153 -3.30 -8.92 0.61
C ILE A 153 -3.65 -7.87 -0.45
N GLU A 154 -3.22 -6.61 -0.26
CA GLU A 154 -3.47 -5.56 -1.25
C GLU A 154 -2.86 -5.93 -2.60
N ARG A 155 -1.68 -6.53 -2.59
CA ARG A 155 -0.92 -6.83 -3.81
C ARG A 155 -1.46 -8.05 -4.51
N TYR A 156 -1.81 -9.08 -3.75
CA TYR A 156 -2.59 -10.20 -4.25
C TYR A 156 -3.89 -9.72 -4.90
N THR A 157 -4.63 -8.81 -4.26
CA THR A 157 -5.88 -8.26 -4.82
C THR A 157 -5.64 -7.44 -6.08
N ALA A 158 -4.59 -6.60 -6.11
CA ALA A 158 -4.24 -5.79 -7.26
C ALA A 158 -3.81 -6.64 -8.47
N VAL A 159 -3.12 -7.76 -8.22
CA VAL A 159 -2.72 -8.71 -9.25
C VAL A 159 -3.91 -9.56 -9.68
N SER A 160 -4.60 -10.23 -8.78
CA SER A 160 -5.70 -11.15 -9.11
C SER A 160 -6.89 -10.44 -9.77
N ARG A 161 -7.29 -9.24 -9.29
CA ARG A 161 -8.52 -8.56 -9.72
C ARG A 161 -8.31 -7.05 -9.96
N PRO A 162 -7.59 -6.66 -11.02
CA PRO A 162 -7.23 -5.25 -11.29
C PRO A 162 -8.45 -4.34 -11.52
N LEU A 163 -9.53 -4.86 -12.12
CA LEU A 163 -10.76 -4.10 -12.38
C LEU A 163 -11.58 -3.87 -11.10
N GLU A 164 -11.68 -4.91 -10.25
CA GLU A 164 -12.37 -4.80 -8.97
C GLU A 164 -11.65 -3.81 -8.05
N LEU A 165 -10.32 -3.79 -8.07
CA LEU A 165 -9.51 -2.84 -7.29
C LEU A 165 -9.91 -1.39 -7.59
N ARG A 166 -10.22 -1.05 -8.85
CA ARG A 166 -10.66 0.29 -9.24
C ARG A 166 -11.99 0.68 -8.59
N THR A 167 -12.91 -0.27 -8.44
CA THR A 167 -14.19 -0.06 -7.75
C THR A 167 -14.05 -0.07 -6.23
N ARG A 168 -13.23 -0.97 -5.68
CA ARG A 168 -13.02 -1.13 -4.23
C ARG A 168 -12.17 -0.03 -3.62
N HIS A 169 -11.41 0.70 -4.44
CA HIS A 169 -10.60 1.85 -4.03
C HIS A 169 -11.41 2.91 -3.25
N SER A 170 -12.72 3.00 -3.47
CA SER A 170 -13.59 3.94 -2.75
C SER A 170 -13.98 3.50 -1.33
N GLN A 171 -13.90 2.20 -0.99
CA GLN A 171 -14.58 1.68 0.20
C GLN A 171 -13.67 1.46 1.41
N PHE A 172 -12.41 1.03 1.21
CA PHE A 172 -11.52 0.72 2.33
C PHE A 172 -10.44 1.77 2.48
N SER A 173 -10.63 2.66 3.46
CA SER A 173 -9.62 3.64 3.85
C SER A 173 -8.44 2.95 4.52
N VAL A 174 -7.23 3.25 4.06
CA VAL A 174 -5.96 2.80 4.65
C VAL A 174 -5.89 3.14 6.15
N ARG A 175 -6.52 4.24 6.56
CA ARG A 175 -6.57 4.69 7.95
C ARG A 175 -7.28 3.69 8.87
N ILE A 176 -8.34 3.05 8.38
CA ILE A 176 -9.10 2.06 9.18
C ILE A 176 -8.25 0.80 9.38
N ILE A 177 -7.58 0.33 8.32
CA ILE A 177 -6.68 -0.83 8.41
C ILE A 177 -5.58 -0.55 9.43
N PHE A 178 -4.96 0.63 9.35
CA PHE A 178 -3.94 1.04 10.31
C PHE A 178 -4.46 1.09 11.74
N LEU A 179 -5.62 1.72 11.97
CA LEU A 179 -6.23 1.79 13.30
C LEU A 179 -6.49 0.39 13.89
N ILE A 180 -7.00 -0.54 13.09
CA ILE A 180 -7.22 -1.92 13.52
C ILE A 180 -5.90 -2.61 13.91
N ILE A 181 -4.83 -2.42 13.11
CA ILE A 181 -3.52 -3.00 13.42
C ILE A 181 -2.97 -2.43 14.73
N VAL A 182 -3.02 -1.12 14.94
CA VAL A 182 -2.54 -0.47 16.17
C VAL A 182 -3.32 -0.94 17.38
N VAL A 183 -4.65 -0.87 17.33
CA VAL A 183 -5.51 -1.26 18.46
C VAL A 183 -5.35 -2.74 18.77
N GLY A 184 -5.37 -3.60 17.74
CA GLY A 184 -5.17 -5.04 17.92
C GLY A 184 -3.80 -5.39 18.51
N ALA A 185 -2.72 -4.80 17.97
CA ALA A 185 -1.39 -5.04 18.51
C ALA A 185 -1.25 -4.51 19.95
N PHE A 186 -1.87 -3.37 20.27
CA PHE A 186 -1.84 -2.80 21.62
C PHE A 186 -2.55 -3.71 22.62
N ILE A 187 -3.77 -4.16 22.31
CA ILE A 187 -4.53 -5.07 23.17
C ILE A 187 -3.75 -6.38 23.37
N LEU A 188 -3.15 -6.94 22.33
CA LEU A 188 -2.45 -8.22 22.47
C LEU A 188 -1.18 -8.14 23.32
N ASN A 189 -0.44 -7.03 23.27
CA ASN A 189 0.90 -6.95 23.87
C ASN A 189 0.97 -6.10 25.15
N MET A 190 0.22 -4.99 25.21
CA MET A 190 0.36 -4.02 26.30
C MET A 190 -0.54 -4.31 27.49
N THR A 191 -1.72 -4.89 27.28
CA THR A 191 -2.65 -5.13 28.40
C THR A 191 -2.23 -6.31 29.27
N VAL A 192 -1.40 -7.19 28.73
CA VAL A 192 -0.93 -8.42 29.37
C VAL A 192 0.17 -8.13 30.41
N VAL A 193 1.08 -7.19 30.12
CA VAL A 193 2.25 -6.93 30.99
C VAL A 193 1.92 -6.47 32.41
N PRO A 194 0.97 -5.54 32.65
CA PRO A 194 0.61 -5.15 34.01
C PRO A 194 0.02 -6.29 34.86
N LEU A 195 -0.51 -7.33 34.21
CA LEU A 195 -1.06 -8.51 34.87
C LEU A 195 0.04 -9.49 35.29
N GLU A 196 1.09 -9.62 34.49
CA GLU A 196 2.18 -10.58 34.72
C GLU A 196 3.35 -10.02 35.52
N ARG A 197 3.64 -8.73 35.34
CA ARG A 197 4.86 -8.13 35.85
C ARG A 197 4.54 -7.00 36.81
N THR A 198 5.26 -6.99 37.92
CA THR A 198 5.24 -5.89 38.89
C THR A 198 6.65 -5.42 39.15
N LEU A 199 6.78 -4.10 39.27
CA LEU A 199 8.00 -3.49 39.79
C LEU A 199 7.88 -3.48 41.31
N THR A 200 8.82 -4.11 41.99
CA THR A 200 8.86 -4.13 43.46
C THR A 200 10.22 -3.67 43.93
N GLU A 201 10.27 -3.10 45.13
CA GLU A 201 11.51 -2.73 45.78
C GLU A 201 12.24 -3.98 46.28
N CYS A 202 13.56 -3.98 46.14
CA CYS A 202 14.47 -5.01 46.60
C CYS A 202 15.67 -4.40 47.31
N TYR A 203 16.28 -5.21 48.17
CA TYR A 203 17.38 -4.80 49.04
C TYR A 203 18.70 -5.33 48.48
N GLU A 204 19.68 -4.44 48.36
CA GLU A 204 21.06 -4.77 47.99
C GLU A 204 21.99 -4.34 49.13
N PHE A 205 22.80 -5.29 49.62
CA PHE A 205 23.88 -4.98 50.55
C PHE A 205 25.06 -4.37 49.81
N THR A 206 25.36 -3.12 50.12
CA THR A 206 26.58 -2.46 49.69
C THR A 206 27.52 -2.26 50.87
N PRO A 207 28.84 -2.09 50.66
CA PRO A 207 29.78 -1.79 51.75
C PRO A 207 29.39 -0.53 52.55
N SER A 208 28.63 0.39 51.94
CA SER A 208 28.11 1.62 52.55
C SER A 208 26.77 1.45 53.27
N GLY A 209 26.18 0.25 53.30
CA GLY A 209 24.89 -0.03 53.92
C GLY A 209 23.86 -0.66 52.97
N ILE A 210 22.59 -0.62 53.37
CA ILE A 210 21.48 -1.21 52.62
C ILE A 210 20.97 -0.19 51.61
N ASN A 211 21.08 -0.51 50.31
CA ASN A 211 20.52 0.30 49.24
C ASN A 211 19.22 -0.31 48.71
N PHE A 212 18.23 0.55 48.49
CA PHE A 212 16.95 0.18 47.90
C PHE A 212 17.04 0.30 46.38
N ARG A 213 16.73 -0.78 45.67
CA ARG A 213 16.59 -0.79 44.21
C ARG A 213 15.25 -1.36 43.80
N THR A 214 14.87 -1.18 42.56
CA THR A 214 13.65 -1.78 41.99
C THR A 214 13.99 -2.96 41.11
N MET A 215 13.28 -4.08 41.26
CA MET A 215 13.40 -5.24 40.37
C MET A 215 12.08 -5.55 39.69
N ILE A 216 12.15 -6.17 38.50
CA ILE A 216 10.96 -6.74 37.86
C ILE A 216 10.72 -8.12 38.46
N ILE A 217 9.51 -8.33 38.94
CA ILE A 217 9.05 -9.63 39.46
C ILE A 217 7.90 -10.13 38.61
N GLN A 218 7.92 -11.42 38.30
CA GLN A 218 6.80 -12.13 37.69
C GLN A 218 5.80 -12.52 38.78
N ARG A 219 4.52 -12.18 38.60
CA ARG A 219 3.44 -12.59 39.51
C ARG A 219 3.24 -14.10 39.45
N GLU A 220 2.66 -14.66 40.51
CA GLU A 220 2.31 -16.08 40.61
C GLU A 220 1.41 -16.56 39.46
N LEU A 221 0.57 -15.68 38.90
CA LEU A 221 -0.29 -16.00 37.75
C LEU A 221 0.52 -16.46 36.52
N ALA A 222 1.74 -15.98 36.35
CA ALA A 222 2.63 -16.40 35.27
C ALA A 222 3.15 -17.84 35.43
N HIS A 223 3.03 -18.44 36.63
CA HIS A 223 3.42 -19.83 36.88
C HIS A 223 2.28 -20.82 36.58
N ASP A 224 1.04 -20.35 36.40
CA ASP A 224 -0.05 -21.22 35.97
C ASP A 224 0.11 -21.57 34.48
N GLN A 225 0.35 -22.85 34.21
CA GLN A 225 0.48 -23.39 32.85
C GLN A 225 -0.77 -23.11 32.00
N THR A 226 -1.95 -23.10 32.61
CA THR A 226 -3.21 -22.82 31.91
C THR A 226 -3.25 -21.38 31.41
N TYR A 227 -2.81 -20.44 32.27
CA TYR A 227 -2.68 -19.03 31.92
C TYR A 227 -1.68 -18.84 30.78
N ALA A 228 -0.48 -19.45 30.87
CA ALA A 228 0.53 -19.34 29.82
C ALA A 228 0.02 -19.84 28.46
N ILE A 229 -0.69 -20.98 28.43
CA ILE A 229 -1.27 -21.52 27.20
C ILE A 229 -2.35 -20.59 26.64
N LEU A 230 -3.28 -20.12 27.47
CA LEU A 230 -4.42 -19.33 27.01
C LEU A 230 -4.05 -17.89 26.61
N VAL A 231 -3.13 -17.26 27.34
CA VAL A 231 -2.81 -15.83 27.19
C VAL A 231 -1.58 -15.60 26.31
N HIS A 232 -0.58 -16.48 26.33
CA HIS A 232 0.59 -16.34 25.46
C HIS A 232 0.50 -17.23 24.23
N LEU A 233 0.38 -18.54 24.42
CA LEU A 233 0.55 -19.48 23.33
C LEU A 233 -0.53 -19.34 22.24
N ILE A 234 -1.81 -19.33 22.62
CA ILE A 234 -2.90 -19.25 21.64
C ILE A 234 -2.86 -17.91 20.87
N PRO A 235 -2.76 -16.73 21.54
CA PRO A 235 -2.68 -15.47 20.82
C PRO A 235 -1.41 -15.36 19.96
N ASP A 236 -0.26 -15.85 20.42
CA ASP A 236 0.95 -15.85 19.60
C ASP A 236 0.80 -16.73 18.36
N ILE A 237 0.22 -17.93 18.47
CA ILE A 237 -0.05 -18.81 17.32
C ILE A 237 -0.93 -18.12 16.28
N ILE A 238 -2.02 -17.50 16.73
CA ILE A 238 -3.04 -16.92 15.85
C ILE A 238 -2.59 -15.58 15.26
N PHE A 239 -2.03 -14.69 16.10
CA PHE A 239 -1.81 -13.29 15.74
C PHE A 239 -0.35 -12.93 15.46
N ARG A 240 0.62 -13.74 15.92
CA ARG A 240 2.05 -13.46 15.72
C ARG A 240 2.65 -14.45 14.73
N ALA A 241 2.73 -15.73 15.09
CA ALA A 241 3.23 -16.81 14.24
C ALA A 241 2.79 -18.16 14.82
N PRO A 242 2.36 -19.15 14.00
CA PRO A 242 2.66 -19.31 12.58
C PRO A 242 1.60 -18.76 11.61
N THR A 243 0.37 -18.47 12.05
CA THR A 243 -0.77 -18.23 11.14
C THR A 243 -0.53 -17.07 10.14
N PRO A 244 -0.08 -15.88 10.56
CA PRO A 244 0.17 -14.78 9.62
C PRO A 244 1.30 -15.09 8.62
N ILE A 245 2.35 -15.81 9.07
CA ILE A 245 3.50 -16.17 8.23
C ILE A 245 3.05 -17.13 7.11
N ILE A 246 2.27 -18.16 7.46
CA ILE A 246 1.72 -19.11 6.50
C ILE A 246 0.80 -18.37 5.50
N ALA A 247 -0.05 -17.46 5.98
CA ALA A 247 -0.91 -16.65 5.12
C ALA A 247 -0.11 -15.78 4.14
N ILE A 248 0.96 -15.11 4.61
CA ILE A 248 1.87 -14.33 3.77
C ILE A 248 2.52 -15.22 2.72
N ALA A 249 3.02 -16.40 3.10
CA ALA A 249 3.66 -17.34 2.18
C ALA A 249 2.69 -17.80 1.07
N ILE A 250 1.49 -18.25 1.43
CA ILE A 250 0.47 -18.72 0.48
C ILE A 250 0.07 -17.59 -0.49
N LEU A 251 -0.20 -16.39 0.04
CA LEU A 251 -0.58 -15.24 -0.79
C LEU A 251 0.56 -14.80 -1.71
N THR A 252 1.82 -14.89 -1.26
CA THR A 252 3.00 -14.57 -2.07
C THR A 252 3.15 -15.55 -3.22
N VAL A 253 3.06 -16.86 -2.94
CA VAL A 253 3.12 -17.91 -3.98
C VAL A 253 2.00 -17.75 -5.00
N ARG A 254 0.76 -17.53 -4.55
CA ARG A 254 -0.37 -17.29 -5.47
C ARG A 254 -0.18 -16.03 -6.30
N THR A 255 0.38 -14.96 -5.72
CA THR A 255 0.68 -13.73 -6.45
C THR A 255 1.72 -13.97 -7.54
N LEU A 256 2.77 -14.75 -7.26
CA LEU A 256 3.78 -15.14 -8.24
C LEU A 256 3.20 -16.02 -9.35
N GLN A 257 2.38 -17.02 -9.01
CA GLN A 257 1.72 -17.90 -9.99
C GLN A 257 0.84 -17.10 -10.96
N ILE A 258 0.02 -16.17 -10.45
CA ILE A 258 -0.83 -15.31 -11.30
C ILE A 258 0.03 -14.37 -12.16
N CYS A 259 1.15 -13.88 -11.63
CA CYS A 259 2.10 -13.08 -12.41
C CYS A 259 2.75 -13.89 -13.54
N ASN A 260 3.08 -15.16 -13.30
CA ASN A 260 3.73 -16.04 -14.27
C ASN A 260 2.76 -16.48 -15.37
N ASN A 261 1.52 -16.86 -15.00
CA ASN A 261 0.51 -17.36 -15.93
C ASN A 261 -0.08 -16.28 -16.86
N ARG A 262 0.22 -15.00 -16.62
CA ARG A 262 -0.20 -13.89 -17.48
C ARG A 262 0.81 -13.65 -18.60
N THR A 263 0.90 -14.58 -19.54
CA THR A 263 1.49 -14.39 -20.86
C THR A 263 0.54 -13.62 -21.77
N ILE A 264 0.45 -12.29 -21.57
CA ILE A 264 -0.41 -11.42 -22.39
C ILE A 264 0.32 -11.06 -23.70
N GLY A 265 0.32 -11.97 -24.67
CA GLY A 265 0.75 -11.71 -26.05
C GLY A 265 2.18 -11.18 -26.23
N THR A 266 2.60 -10.97 -27.48
CA THR A 266 3.94 -10.51 -27.89
C THR A 266 4.31 -9.10 -27.38
N GLN A 267 3.40 -8.35 -26.75
CA GLN A 267 3.74 -7.08 -26.10
C GLN A 267 4.05 -7.28 -24.63
N THR A 268 5.32 -7.57 -24.36
CA THR A 268 5.85 -7.62 -23.01
C THR A 268 5.68 -6.24 -22.35
N ILE A 269 4.72 -6.13 -21.43
CA ILE A 269 4.61 -4.99 -20.49
C ILE A 269 5.78 -5.11 -19.49
N GLN A 270 7.01 -4.88 -19.98
CA GLN A 270 8.25 -5.07 -19.23
C GLN A 270 8.41 -4.04 -18.10
N THR A 271 7.77 -2.87 -18.20
CA THR A 271 8.05 -1.73 -17.30
C THR A 271 7.39 -1.79 -15.92
N ARG A 272 6.56 -2.80 -15.61
CA ARG A 272 5.90 -2.93 -14.28
C ARG A 272 6.22 -4.21 -13.49
N ARG A 273 7.06 -5.11 -14.01
CA ARG A 273 7.42 -6.37 -13.32
C ARG A 273 8.24 -6.19 -12.04
N ASN A 274 8.82 -5.01 -11.89
CA ASN A 274 9.77 -4.68 -10.85
C ASN A 274 9.16 -4.52 -9.46
N VAL A 275 7.97 -3.94 -9.36
CA VAL A 275 7.31 -3.71 -8.06
C VAL A 275 6.84 -5.02 -7.41
N PRO A 276 6.21 -5.97 -8.13
CA PRO A 276 5.88 -7.28 -7.58
C PRO A 276 7.09 -8.07 -7.06
N LEU A 277 8.22 -8.02 -7.78
CA LEU A 277 9.44 -8.73 -7.39
C LEU A 277 10.01 -8.19 -6.08
N MET A 278 10.15 -6.86 -5.97
CA MET A 278 10.63 -6.18 -4.77
C MET A 278 9.81 -6.58 -3.53
N LEU A 279 8.49 -6.63 -3.67
CA LEU A 279 7.62 -6.98 -2.57
C LEU A 279 7.65 -8.48 -2.22
N THR A 280 7.89 -9.32 -3.22
CA THR A 280 8.13 -10.75 -3.01
C THR A 280 9.41 -10.96 -2.21
N LEU A 281 10.49 -10.24 -2.55
CA LEU A 281 11.74 -10.28 -1.79
C LEU A 281 11.55 -9.83 -0.34
N LEU A 282 10.75 -8.79 -0.12
CA LEU A 282 10.38 -8.34 1.24
C LEU A 282 9.69 -9.46 2.02
N ASN A 283 8.72 -10.16 1.41
CA ASN A 283 8.00 -11.25 2.06
C ASN A 283 8.89 -12.47 2.34
N ILE A 284 9.76 -12.86 1.40
CA ILE A 284 10.71 -13.97 1.59
C ILE A 284 11.65 -13.66 2.76
N LYS A 285 12.26 -12.47 2.76
CA LYS A 285 13.11 -12.02 3.85
C LYS A 285 12.36 -12.01 5.19
N PHE A 286 11.12 -11.49 5.20
CA PHE A 286 10.28 -11.49 6.38
C PHE A 286 10.06 -12.91 6.93
N ILE A 287 9.74 -13.88 6.08
CA ILE A 287 9.57 -15.28 6.49
C ILE A 287 10.86 -15.85 7.07
N LEU A 288 12.01 -15.62 6.42
CA LEU A 288 13.30 -16.13 6.88
C LEU A 288 13.67 -15.60 8.27
N CYS A 289 13.53 -14.29 8.49
CA CYS A 289 13.88 -13.67 9.78
C CYS A 289 12.89 -14.03 10.90
N ASN A 290 11.61 -14.16 10.61
CA ASN A 290 10.58 -14.44 11.63
C ASN A 290 10.42 -15.93 11.93
N THR A 291 10.87 -16.84 11.05
CA THR A 291 10.81 -18.29 11.32
C THR A 291 11.63 -18.69 12.53
N LEU A 292 12.82 -18.08 12.74
CA LEU A 292 13.63 -18.43 13.90
C LEU A 292 13.04 -17.88 15.20
N TYR A 293 12.45 -16.69 15.16
CA TYR A 293 11.69 -16.15 16.27
C TYR A 293 10.51 -17.07 16.64
N LEU A 294 9.74 -17.53 15.63
CA LEU A 294 8.67 -18.52 15.82
C LEU A 294 9.19 -19.81 16.47
N PHE A 295 10.30 -20.34 15.96
CA PHE A 295 10.89 -21.55 16.51
C PHE A 295 11.30 -21.36 17.98
N ASN A 296 11.92 -20.22 18.30
CA ASN A 296 12.27 -19.89 19.68
C ASN A 296 11.04 -19.81 20.59
N THR A 297 9.97 -19.14 20.16
CA THR A 297 8.72 -19.05 20.94
C THR A 297 8.09 -20.43 21.16
N ILE A 298 8.00 -21.28 20.14
CA ILE A 298 7.45 -22.64 20.30
C ILE A 298 8.32 -23.45 21.28
N LEU A 299 9.64 -23.33 21.17
CA LEU A 299 10.56 -24.07 22.00
C LEU A 299 10.47 -23.64 23.47
N MET A 300 10.39 -22.33 23.75
CA MET A 300 10.23 -21.80 25.10
C MET A 300 8.84 -22.12 25.69
N GLU A 301 7.78 -21.80 24.97
CA GLU A 301 6.40 -21.82 25.49
C GLU A 301 5.75 -23.21 25.44
N VAL A 302 5.90 -23.93 24.31
CA VAL A 302 5.22 -25.23 24.11
C VAL A 302 6.01 -26.36 24.72
N MET A 303 7.33 -26.36 24.48
CA MET A 303 8.19 -27.45 24.97
C MET A 303 8.66 -27.21 26.40
N GLY A 304 8.35 -26.05 27.00
CA GLY A 304 8.81 -25.66 28.33
C GLY A 304 10.35 -25.63 28.41
N TYR A 305 11.03 -25.45 27.28
CA TYR A 305 12.48 -25.50 27.22
C TYR A 305 13.04 -24.31 28.01
N GLY A 306 13.81 -24.59 29.06
CA GLY A 306 14.29 -23.57 30.01
C GLY A 306 13.32 -23.24 31.15
N GLY A 307 12.14 -23.88 31.23
CA GLY A 307 11.21 -23.79 32.35
C GLY A 307 11.61 -24.68 33.54
N ARG A 308 11.31 -24.23 34.76
CA ARG A 308 11.69 -24.90 36.03
C ARG A 308 10.77 -26.05 36.47
N THR A 309 9.97 -26.63 35.58
CA THR A 309 8.82 -27.47 35.98
C THR A 309 9.15 -28.91 36.43
N SER A 310 10.42 -29.30 36.55
CA SER A 310 10.80 -30.67 36.93
C SER A 310 11.81 -30.69 38.07
N SER A 311 11.35 -31.04 39.27
CA SER A 311 12.09 -31.03 40.54
C SER A 311 13.15 -32.14 40.70
N GLN A 312 13.64 -32.75 39.61
CA GLN A 312 14.47 -33.97 39.71
C GLN A 312 15.84 -33.96 38.99
N GLN A 313 16.30 -32.86 38.39
CA GLN A 313 17.71 -32.79 37.92
C GLN A 313 18.22 -31.35 37.71
N ASN A 314 18.91 -30.80 38.72
CA ASN A 314 19.32 -29.39 38.74
C ASN A 314 20.35 -28.99 37.65
N GLU A 315 21.27 -29.87 37.26
CA GLU A 315 22.34 -29.52 36.29
C GLU A 315 21.84 -29.41 34.85
N LEU A 316 21.09 -30.42 34.38
CA LEU A 316 20.57 -30.46 33.00
C LEU A 316 19.64 -29.27 32.70
N VAL A 317 18.92 -28.79 33.73
CA VAL A 317 18.00 -27.64 33.61
C VAL A 317 18.77 -26.34 33.36
N MET A 318 19.91 -26.13 34.03
CA MET A 318 20.65 -24.87 33.89
C MET A 318 21.34 -24.75 32.52
N GLU A 319 21.91 -25.85 32.00
CA GLU A 319 22.50 -25.84 30.66
C GLU A 319 21.46 -25.54 29.57
N GLN A 320 20.26 -26.14 29.68
CA GLN A 320 19.14 -25.87 28.77
C GLN A 320 18.70 -24.41 28.85
N TYR A 321 18.61 -23.85 30.07
CA TYR A 321 18.30 -22.44 30.28
C TYR A 321 19.32 -21.53 29.59
N ILE A 322 20.63 -21.75 29.79
CA ILE A 322 21.67 -20.96 29.14
C ILE A 322 21.59 -21.07 27.61
N ARG A 323 21.40 -22.28 27.06
CA ARG A 323 21.22 -22.47 25.60
C ARG A 323 20.01 -21.71 25.05
N SER A 324 18.93 -21.61 25.83
CA SER A 324 17.74 -20.85 25.46
C SER A 324 18.00 -19.34 25.39
N LEU A 325 18.91 -18.81 26.22
CA LEU A 325 19.33 -17.42 26.18
C LEU A 325 20.09 -17.09 24.88
N TYR A 326 21.03 -17.95 24.47
CA TYR A 326 21.71 -17.82 23.17
C TYR A 326 20.72 -17.78 22.00
N LEU A 327 19.73 -18.67 22.00
CA LEU A 327 18.72 -18.73 20.94
C LEU A 327 17.83 -17.49 20.93
N THR A 328 17.45 -17.00 22.11
CA THR A 328 16.64 -15.80 22.28
C THR A 328 17.35 -14.56 21.77
N ASP A 329 18.60 -14.34 22.17
CA ASP A 329 19.42 -13.21 21.73
C ASP A 329 19.66 -13.23 20.22
N PHE A 330 19.95 -14.40 19.68
CA PHE A 330 20.12 -14.55 18.24
C PHE A 330 18.82 -14.30 17.47
N SER A 331 17.67 -14.74 18.00
CA SER A 331 16.36 -14.45 17.41
C SER A 331 16.02 -12.96 17.44
N ASN A 332 16.36 -12.26 18.53
CA ASN A 332 16.18 -10.82 18.68
C ASN A 332 17.09 -10.04 17.72
N MET A 333 18.34 -10.47 17.57
CA MET A 333 19.28 -9.91 16.59
C MET A 333 18.72 -10.06 15.15
N LEU A 334 18.12 -11.21 14.80
CA LEU A 334 17.50 -11.39 13.48
C LEU A 334 16.28 -10.48 13.25
N LEU A 335 15.49 -10.20 14.29
CA LEU A 335 14.40 -9.22 14.21
C LEU A 335 14.94 -7.79 14.01
N ALA A 336 16.02 -7.43 14.68
CA ALA A 336 16.71 -6.17 14.46
C ALA A 336 17.28 -6.10 13.03
N LEU A 337 17.94 -7.16 12.56
CA LEU A 337 18.48 -7.27 11.20
C LEU A 337 17.38 -7.12 10.14
N HIS A 338 16.22 -7.76 10.35
CA HIS A 338 15.07 -7.63 9.49
C HIS A 338 14.67 -6.16 9.33
N SER A 339 14.43 -5.49 10.44
CA SER A 339 13.97 -4.10 10.49
C SER A 339 15.02 -3.13 9.92
N ALA A 340 16.31 -3.42 10.16
CA ALA A 340 17.42 -2.59 9.72
C ALA A 340 17.70 -2.66 8.22
N SER A 341 17.33 -3.75 7.55
CA SER A 341 17.64 -3.98 6.14
C SER A 341 16.43 -3.80 5.20
N ASN A 342 15.24 -3.43 5.71
CA ASN A 342 14.05 -3.29 4.87
C ASN A 342 14.21 -2.19 3.82
N TRP A 343 14.86 -1.08 4.17
CA TRP A 343 15.10 0.03 3.25
C TRP A 343 15.98 -0.32 2.04
N LEU A 344 16.91 -1.28 2.18
CA LEU A 344 17.82 -1.70 1.10
C LEU A 344 17.06 -2.25 -0.10
N ILE A 345 15.92 -2.93 0.14
CA ILE A 345 15.07 -3.48 -0.91
C ILE A 345 14.49 -2.37 -1.82
N PHE A 346 14.33 -1.16 -1.28
CA PHE A 346 13.74 -0.01 -1.98
C PHE A 346 14.79 1.03 -2.42
N TYR A 347 16.04 0.87 -2.00
CA TYR A 347 17.10 1.84 -2.26
C TYR A 347 17.57 1.78 -3.72
N ARG A 348 17.76 2.95 -4.35
CA ARG A 348 18.30 3.14 -5.73
C ARG A 348 17.60 2.43 -6.90
N TRP A 349 16.37 1.95 -6.71
CA TRP A 349 15.61 1.27 -7.77
C TRP A 349 15.46 2.04 -9.10
N PRO A 350 15.32 3.40 -9.15
CA PRO A 350 15.17 4.09 -10.43
C PRO A 350 16.40 4.05 -11.34
N ARG A 351 17.62 3.86 -10.78
CA ARG A 351 18.88 3.96 -11.52
C ARG A 351 19.36 2.65 -12.15
N VAL A 352 19.09 1.51 -11.52
CA VAL A 352 19.52 0.20 -12.07
C VAL A 352 18.83 -0.08 -13.42
N ALA A 353 17.58 0.36 -13.58
CA ALA A 353 16.84 0.20 -14.83
C ALA A 353 17.31 1.13 -15.96
N SER A 354 18.02 2.23 -15.69
CA SER A 354 18.57 3.11 -16.74
C SER A 354 19.90 2.60 -17.27
N THR A 355 20.73 1.97 -16.43
CA THR A 355 22.03 1.44 -16.85
C THR A 355 21.85 0.20 -17.73
N ALA A 356 20.84 -0.64 -17.46
CA ALA A 356 20.48 -1.77 -18.31
C ALA A 356 19.94 -1.37 -19.70
N LYS A 357 19.49 -0.11 -19.88
CA LYS A 357 19.01 0.39 -21.18
C LYS A 357 20.12 0.84 -22.12
N LYS A 358 21.36 0.98 -21.64
CA LYS A 358 22.51 1.37 -22.50
C LYS A 358 22.93 0.27 -23.49
N TYR A 359 22.35 -0.94 -23.37
CA TYR A 359 22.60 -2.09 -24.26
C TYR A 359 21.40 -2.53 -25.12
N SER A 360 20.28 -1.80 -25.11
CA SER A 360 19.14 -2.11 -25.98
C SER A 360 18.79 -0.92 -26.89
N HIS A 361 19.44 -0.86 -28.04
CA HIS A 361 19.15 0.07 -29.14
C HIS A 361 17.81 -0.27 -29.85
N PHE A 362 16.74 -0.51 -29.08
CA PHE A 362 15.39 -0.66 -29.62
C PHE A 362 14.47 0.36 -28.97
N THR A 363 14.06 1.33 -29.77
CA THR A 363 13.29 2.52 -29.41
C THR A 363 11.86 2.17 -29.01
N MET A 364 11.66 1.54 -27.85
CA MET A 364 10.33 1.33 -27.28
C MET A 364 9.88 2.56 -26.49
N THR A 365 9.09 3.39 -27.16
CA THR A 365 8.34 4.52 -26.60
C THR A 365 7.44 4.05 -25.46
N SER A 366 7.92 4.21 -24.23
CA SER A 366 7.21 3.83 -23.02
C SER A 366 6.14 4.85 -22.66
N TYR A 367 4.89 4.41 -22.67
CA TYR A 367 3.69 5.16 -22.29
C TYR A 367 3.55 5.30 -20.75
N THR A 368 4.29 6.22 -20.13
CA THR A 368 3.91 6.80 -18.83
C THR A 368 3.22 8.14 -19.06
N THR A 369 1.90 8.03 -19.13
CA THR A 369 0.88 9.04 -19.42
C THR A 369 0.69 10.06 -18.29
N THR A 370 1.67 10.93 -18.08
CA THR A 370 1.42 12.27 -17.47
C THR A 370 2.06 13.41 -18.24
N LYS A 371 3.01 13.12 -19.14
CA LYS A 371 3.53 14.07 -20.15
C LYS A 371 3.30 13.56 -21.58
N THR A 372 2.23 12.83 -21.83
CA THR A 372 1.68 12.84 -23.20
C THR A 372 1.31 14.29 -23.45
N SER A 373 2.12 14.96 -24.28
CA SER A 373 1.85 16.30 -24.79
C SER A 373 0.36 16.42 -25.00
N MET A 374 -0.29 17.31 -24.25
CA MET A 374 -1.70 17.61 -24.48
C MET A 374 -1.85 17.79 -25.99
N ILE A 375 -2.85 17.12 -26.57
CA ILE A 375 -3.22 17.42 -27.94
C ILE A 375 -3.36 18.94 -27.99
N ASP A 376 -2.59 19.57 -28.87
CA ASP A 376 -2.59 21.01 -28.96
C ASP A 376 -4.03 21.47 -29.14
N TYR A 377 -4.43 22.42 -28.31
CA TYR A 377 -5.78 22.97 -28.30
C TYR A 377 -6.18 23.44 -29.70
N GLU A 378 -5.26 24.10 -30.41
CA GLU A 378 -5.48 24.59 -31.76
C GLU A 378 -5.72 23.44 -32.75
N ILE A 379 -4.98 22.35 -32.61
CA ILE A 379 -5.17 21.15 -33.42
C ILE A 379 -6.53 20.50 -33.11
N ALA A 380 -6.93 20.43 -31.84
CA ALA A 380 -8.23 19.90 -31.46
C ALA A 380 -9.38 20.76 -32.04
N GLN A 381 -9.28 22.08 -31.97
CA GLN A 381 -10.23 23.01 -32.59
C GLN A 381 -10.30 22.85 -34.11
N LEU A 382 -9.16 22.71 -34.77
CA LEU A 382 -9.09 22.50 -36.22
C LEU A 382 -9.72 21.17 -36.63
N ILE A 383 -9.50 20.10 -35.87
CA ILE A 383 -10.14 18.80 -36.12
C ILE A 383 -11.65 18.91 -35.94
N HIS A 384 -12.10 19.56 -34.85
CA HIS A 384 -13.51 19.73 -34.56
C HIS A 384 -14.23 20.55 -35.65
N SER A 385 -13.68 21.69 -36.07
CA SER A 385 -14.30 22.54 -37.11
C SER A 385 -14.44 21.81 -38.45
N ARG A 386 -13.42 21.04 -38.85
CA ARG A 386 -13.44 20.23 -40.08
C ARG A 386 -14.44 19.08 -40.00
N PHE A 387 -14.50 18.41 -38.85
CA PHE A 387 -15.45 17.33 -38.65
C PHE A 387 -16.88 17.85 -38.67
N SER A 388 -17.16 18.93 -37.94
CA SER A 388 -18.51 19.51 -37.81
C SER A 388 -19.11 19.91 -39.16
N ALA A 389 -18.30 20.40 -40.11
CA ALA A 389 -18.77 20.77 -41.45
C ALA A 389 -19.36 19.58 -42.23
N ASN A 390 -18.85 18.36 -42.01
CA ASN A 390 -19.22 17.17 -42.79
C ASN A 390 -19.74 16.00 -41.94
N LYS A 391 -20.03 16.23 -40.66
CA LYS A 391 -20.24 15.15 -39.67
C LYS A 391 -21.30 14.13 -40.09
N LYS A 392 -22.41 14.56 -40.70
CA LYS A 392 -23.49 13.68 -41.19
C LYS A 392 -23.03 12.77 -42.32
N LYS A 393 -22.35 13.32 -43.33
CA LYS A 393 -21.83 12.58 -44.49
C LYS A 393 -20.82 11.53 -44.04
N VAL A 394 -19.80 11.96 -43.30
CA VAL A 394 -18.70 11.09 -42.84
C VAL A 394 -19.22 9.93 -41.98
N CYS A 395 -20.13 10.19 -41.05
CA CYS A 395 -20.66 9.14 -40.17
C CYS A 395 -21.61 8.18 -40.90
N THR A 396 -22.38 8.67 -41.87
CA THR A 396 -23.22 7.81 -42.72
C THR A 396 -22.36 6.89 -43.57
N GLU A 397 -21.26 7.40 -44.14
CA GLU A 397 -20.30 6.63 -44.92
C GLU A 397 -19.58 5.57 -44.07
N ILE A 398 -19.18 5.92 -42.84
CA ILE A 398 -18.62 4.96 -41.87
C ILE A 398 -19.61 3.82 -41.63
N LEU A 399 -20.87 4.13 -41.30
CA LEU A 399 -21.87 3.09 -41.02
C LEU A 399 -22.20 2.27 -42.27
N ALA A 400 -22.30 2.88 -43.44
CA ALA A 400 -22.56 2.20 -44.69
C ALA A 400 -21.44 1.21 -45.05
N THR A 401 -20.18 1.63 -44.87
CA THR A 401 -19.02 0.75 -45.11
C THR A 401 -18.97 -0.39 -44.10
N LEU A 402 -19.27 -0.12 -42.82
CA LEU A 402 -19.35 -1.16 -41.79
C LEU A 402 -20.49 -2.16 -42.02
N CYS A 403 -21.63 -1.71 -42.53
CA CYS A 403 -22.76 -2.59 -42.89
C CYS A 403 -22.41 -3.47 -44.10
N ALA A 404 -21.71 -2.90 -45.09
CA ALA A 404 -21.24 -3.65 -46.26
C ALA A 404 -20.16 -4.69 -45.90
N ASP A 405 -19.32 -4.39 -44.91
CA ASP A 405 -18.29 -5.29 -44.40
C ASP A 405 -18.88 -6.38 -43.50
N SER A 406 -19.86 -6.04 -42.64
CA SER A 406 -20.45 -6.94 -41.67
C SER A 406 -21.98 -6.97 -41.71
N MET A 407 -22.53 -8.05 -42.26
CA MET A 407 -23.98 -8.28 -42.33
C MET A 407 -24.66 -8.29 -40.95
N HIS A 408 -23.95 -8.70 -39.90
CA HIS A 408 -24.46 -8.67 -38.54
C HIS A 408 -24.72 -7.22 -38.06
N ILE A 409 -23.84 -6.28 -38.41
CA ILE A 409 -24.03 -4.86 -38.11
C ILE A 409 -25.22 -4.31 -38.90
N ALA A 410 -25.32 -4.66 -40.19
CA ALA A 410 -26.42 -4.25 -41.05
C ALA A 410 -27.78 -4.68 -40.47
N ARG A 411 -27.95 -5.97 -40.13
CA ARG A 411 -29.20 -6.49 -39.54
C ARG A 411 -29.58 -5.76 -38.25
N LYS A 412 -28.60 -5.48 -37.38
CA LYS A 412 -28.85 -4.78 -36.11
C LYS A 412 -29.23 -3.31 -36.26
N LEU A 413 -28.80 -2.64 -37.33
CA LEU A 413 -29.09 -1.22 -37.57
C LEU A 413 -30.31 -1.00 -38.46
N MET A 414 -30.66 -1.97 -39.29
CA MET A 414 -31.73 -1.82 -40.29
C MET A 414 -33.05 -2.50 -39.89
N ASP A 415 -33.03 -3.43 -38.94
CA ASP A 415 -34.20 -4.21 -38.49
C ASP A 415 -34.94 -4.94 -39.63
N GLU A 416 -34.24 -5.17 -40.75
CA GLU A 416 -34.75 -5.83 -41.96
C GLU A 416 -33.95 -7.11 -42.27
N ASP A 417 -34.66 -8.12 -42.78
CA ASP A 417 -34.09 -9.38 -43.25
C ASP A 417 -33.37 -9.20 -44.60
N LEU A 418 -32.17 -8.64 -44.54
CA LEU A 418 -31.26 -8.53 -45.68
C LEU A 418 -30.72 -9.93 -46.07
N GLN A 419 -31.20 -10.47 -47.19
CA GLN A 419 -30.80 -11.79 -47.71
C GLN A 419 -29.49 -11.76 -48.53
N HIS A 420 -29.09 -10.62 -49.09
CA HIS A 420 -27.91 -10.50 -49.96
C HIS A 420 -26.95 -9.40 -49.54
N LYS A 421 -25.65 -9.59 -49.84
CA LYS A 421 -24.60 -8.60 -49.58
C LYS A 421 -24.82 -7.37 -50.45
N GLN A 422 -25.16 -6.26 -49.80
CA GLN A 422 -25.39 -4.96 -50.44
C GLN A 422 -24.11 -4.13 -50.49
N THR A 423 -24.05 -3.18 -51.43
CA THR A 423 -22.93 -2.23 -51.53
C THR A 423 -23.05 -1.12 -50.48
N ALA A 424 -21.93 -0.47 -50.15
CA ALA A 424 -21.95 0.69 -49.24
C ALA A 424 -22.84 1.83 -49.77
N GLU A 425 -22.89 2.02 -51.09
CA GLU A 425 -23.76 3.02 -51.73
C GLU A 425 -25.25 2.74 -51.52
N PHE A 426 -25.66 1.47 -51.53
CA PHE A 426 -27.03 1.09 -51.22
C PHE A 426 -27.37 1.48 -49.78
N PHE A 427 -26.51 1.13 -48.83
CA PHE A 427 -26.69 1.46 -47.42
C PHE A 427 -26.73 2.96 -47.16
N ALA A 428 -25.89 3.76 -47.83
CA ALA A 428 -25.84 5.21 -47.66
C ALA A 428 -27.15 5.93 -48.03
N LYS A 429 -27.96 5.34 -48.91
CA LYS A 429 -29.27 5.88 -49.33
C LYS A 429 -30.41 5.57 -48.35
N GLN A 430 -30.21 4.65 -47.41
CA GLN A 430 -31.24 4.22 -46.48
C GLN A 430 -31.49 5.24 -45.37
N ALA A 431 -32.76 5.66 -45.20
CA ALA A 431 -33.14 6.68 -44.23
C ALA A 431 -32.83 6.28 -42.77
N ASN A 432 -33.03 5.00 -42.42
CA ASN A 432 -32.71 4.48 -41.08
C ASN A 432 -31.22 4.58 -40.78
N LEU A 433 -30.36 4.28 -41.76
CA LEU A 433 -28.92 4.37 -41.59
C LEU A 433 -28.45 5.82 -41.48
N GLN A 434 -29.06 6.74 -42.23
CA GLN A 434 -28.79 8.18 -42.12
C GLN A 434 -29.13 8.71 -40.71
N ARG A 435 -30.23 8.27 -40.11
CA ARG A 435 -30.60 8.61 -38.72
C ARG A 435 -29.58 8.08 -37.71
N HIS A 436 -29.10 6.84 -37.90
CA HIS A 436 -28.01 6.30 -37.06
C HIS A 436 -26.68 7.03 -37.30
N GLY A 437 -26.41 7.44 -38.54
CA GLY A 437 -25.26 8.24 -38.93
C GLY A 437 -25.27 9.60 -38.25
N GLU A 438 -26.42 10.25 -38.16
CA GLU A 438 -26.61 11.51 -37.43
C GLU A 438 -26.39 11.34 -35.92
N THR A 439 -26.86 10.23 -35.35
CA THR A 439 -26.62 9.92 -33.93
C THR A 439 -25.13 9.72 -33.65
N LEU A 440 -24.43 8.97 -34.50
CA LEU A 440 -22.97 8.78 -34.40
C LEU A 440 -22.22 10.11 -34.60
N ALA A 441 -22.68 10.93 -35.55
CA ALA A 441 -22.11 12.25 -35.81
C ALA A 441 -22.18 13.13 -34.56
N ASN A 442 -23.33 13.21 -33.90
CA ASN A 442 -23.49 13.99 -32.67
C ASN A 442 -22.59 13.49 -31.53
N VAL A 443 -22.40 12.18 -31.41
CA VAL A 443 -21.50 11.60 -30.40
C VAL A 443 -20.04 11.95 -30.66
N ILE A 444 -19.57 11.83 -31.91
CA ILE A 444 -18.19 12.20 -32.27
C ILE A 444 -17.98 13.71 -32.11
N ASP A 445 -18.98 14.51 -32.48
CA ASP A 445 -18.98 15.97 -32.33
C ASP A 445 -18.90 16.37 -30.84
N GLU A 446 -19.63 15.70 -29.96
CA GLU A 446 -19.58 15.91 -28.51
C GLU A 446 -18.18 15.59 -27.93
N ILE A 447 -17.55 14.50 -28.39
CA ILE A 447 -16.17 14.14 -27.97
C ILE A 447 -15.16 15.19 -28.45
N LEU A 448 -15.26 15.61 -29.71
CA LEU A 448 -14.33 16.57 -30.32
C LEU A 448 -14.53 17.99 -29.78
N SER A 449 -15.77 18.43 -29.60
CA SER A 449 -16.10 19.71 -28.96
C SER A 449 -15.59 19.76 -27.53
N THR A 450 -15.79 18.69 -26.75
CA THR A 450 -15.22 18.59 -25.40
C THR A 450 -13.71 18.74 -25.45
N LEU A 451 -13.00 18.06 -26.36
CA LEU A 451 -11.54 18.22 -26.52
C LEU A 451 -11.12 19.63 -26.98
N ALA A 452 -11.96 20.31 -27.73
CA ALA A 452 -11.70 21.62 -28.31
C ALA A 452 -12.08 22.79 -27.40
N MET A 453 -12.47 22.55 -26.14
CA MET A 453 -12.75 23.60 -25.14
C MET A 453 -11.48 23.91 -24.32
N LYS A 454 -11.11 25.20 -24.22
CA LYS A 454 -9.83 25.65 -23.63
C LYS A 454 -9.63 25.20 -22.19
N ASN A 455 -10.75 25.06 -21.47
CA ASN A 455 -10.80 24.70 -20.06
C ASN A 455 -11.30 23.28 -19.82
N SER A 456 -11.60 22.48 -20.86
CA SER A 456 -12.04 21.11 -20.58
C SER A 456 -10.85 20.31 -20.06
N SER A 457 -11.09 19.66 -18.93
CA SER A 457 -10.18 18.63 -18.51
C SER A 457 -10.36 17.43 -19.46
N ILE A 458 -9.24 16.83 -19.89
CA ILE A 458 -9.22 15.51 -20.52
C ILE A 458 -10.09 14.48 -19.75
N ILE A 459 -10.30 14.71 -18.45
CA ILE A 459 -11.17 13.92 -17.57
C ILE A 459 -12.62 13.90 -18.11
N LEU A 460 -13.19 15.05 -18.50
CA LEU A 460 -14.56 15.13 -19.04
C LEU A 460 -14.72 14.28 -20.30
N MET A 461 -13.77 14.37 -21.25
CA MET A 461 -13.80 13.53 -22.44
C MET A 461 -13.70 12.04 -22.11
N ARG A 462 -12.85 11.66 -21.15
CA ARG A 462 -12.70 10.27 -20.72
C ARG A 462 -13.99 9.74 -20.09
N ASP A 463 -14.67 10.56 -19.29
CA ASP A 463 -15.92 10.19 -18.65
C ASP A 463 -17.06 10.08 -19.68
N LEU A 464 -17.14 11.00 -20.64
CA LEU A 464 -18.05 10.91 -21.78
C LEU A 464 -17.82 9.61 -22.59
N CYS A 465 -16.57 9.32 -22.96
CA CYS A 465 -16.22 8.09 -23.67
C CYS A 465 -16.60 6.83 -22.88
N ARG A 466 -16.43 6.83 -21.55
CA ARG A 466 -16.86 5.71 -20.69
C ARG A 466 -18.38 5.56 -20.67
N GLN A 467 -19.14 6.65 -20.62
CA GLN A 467 -20.59 6.61 -20.69
C GLN A 467 -21.07 6.05 -22.04
N ILE A 468 -20.43 6.43 -23.14
CA ILE A 468 -20.68 5.87 -24.47
C ILE A 468 -20.36 4.37 -24.47
N GLY A 469 -19.23 3.97 -23.89
CA GLY A 469 -18.89 2.55 -23.69
C GLY A 469 -19.94 1.77 -22.92
N TYR A 470 -20.51 2.36 -21.88
CA TYR A 470 -21.57 1.77 -21.08
C TYR A 470 -22.86 1.56 -21.88
N LYS A 471 -23.25 2.57 -22.67
CA LYS A 471 -24.40 2.47 -23.60
C LYS A 471 -24.15 1.43 -24.69
N TYR A 472 -22.96 1.43 -25.28
CA TYR A 472 -22.54 0.48 -26.31
C TYR A 472 -22.65 -0.98 -25.84
N TYR A 473 -22.20 -1.26 -24.61
CA TYR A 473 -22.35 -2.60 -24.02
C TYR A 473 -23.81 -3.04 -23.91
N LYS A 474 -24.73 -2.15 -23.50
CA LYS A 474 -26.17 -2.46 -23.39
C LYS A 474 -26.83 -2.78 -24.73
N ILE A 475 -26.35 -2.18 -25.81
CA ILE A 475 -26.90 -2.38 -27.16
C ILE A 475 -26.44 -3.73 -27.75
N ASN A 476 -25.41 -4.36 -27.16
CA ASN A 476 -24.87 -5.65 -27.56
C ASN A 476 -24.44 -5.73 -29.04
N VAL A 477 -23.87 -4.65 -29.55
CA VAL A 477 -23.22 -4.61 -30.86
C VAL A 477 -21.72 -4.82 -30.66
N HIS A 478 -21.13 -5.80 -31.34
CA HIS A 478 -19.70 -6.08 -31.24
C HIS A 478 -18.97 -5.64 -32.50
N CYS A 479 -18.09 -4.64 -32.37
CA CYS A 479 -17.22 -4.18 -33.44
C CYS A 479 -15.83 -4.81 -33.27
N SER A 480 -15.37 -5.52 -34.30
CA SER A 480 -14.03 -6.11 -34.37
C SER A 480 -12.95 -5.02 -34.43
N ALA A 481 -11.68 -5.39 -34.24
CA ALA A 481 -10.57 -4.46 -34.41
C ALA A 481 -10.49 -3.88 -35.83
N GLU A 482 -10.82 -4.68 -36.85
CA GLU A 482 -10.87 -4.25 -38.25
C GLU A 482 -12.00 -3.23 -38.49
N HIS A 483 -13.18 -3.42 -37.88
CA HIS A 483 -14.26 -2.42 -37.97
C HIS A 483 -13.82 -1.05 -37.44
N TRP A 484 -13.12 -1.01 -36.30
CA TRP A 484 -12.60 0.26 -35.76
C TRP A 484 -11.51 0.88 -36.65
N LYS A 485 -10.73 0.04 -37.35
CA LYS A 485 -9.71 0.49 -38.30
C LYS A 485 -10.35 1.11 -39.55
N ILE A 486 -11.42 0.50 -40.07
CA ILE A 486 -12.25 1.04 -41.17
C ILE A 486 -12.85 2.39 -40.76
N ALA A 487 -13.50 2.46 -39.61
CA ALA A 487 -14.08 3.71 -39.11
C ALA A 487 -13.02 4.81 -38.99
N ARG A 488 -11.83 4.47 -38.45
CA ARG A 488 -10.71 5.42 -38.34
C ARG A 488 -10.17 5.86 -39.69
N SER A 489 -10.01 4.96 -40.66
CA SER A 489 -9.46 5.31 -41.97
C SER A 489 -10.37 6.24 -42.75
N ILE A 490 -11.68 5.99 -42.74
CA ILE A 490 -12.68 6.87 -43.39
C ILE A 490 -12.67 8.25 -42.73
N LEU A 491 -12.73 8.28 -41.39
CA LEU A 491 -12.71 9.52 -40.61
C LEU A 491 -11.45 10.36 -40.88
N ILE A 492 -10.28 9.73 -40.99
CA ILE A 492 -9.02 10.42 -41.34
C ILE A 492 -9.01 10.88 -42.81
N SER A 493 -9.47 10.03 -43.74
CA SER A 493 -9.49 10.34 -45.17
C SER A 493 -10.34 11.58 -45.45
N GLU A 494 -11.57 11.61 -44.94
CA GLU A 494 -12.50 12.73 -45.14
C GLU A 494 -11.98 14.03 -44.51
N LEU A 495 -11.33 13.96 -43.34
CA LEU A 495 -10.74 15.14 -42.69
C LEU A 495 -9.51 15.71 -43.43
N LEU A 496 -8.81 14.87 -44.21
CA LEU A 496 -7.62 15.27 -44.97
C LEU A 496 -7.96 15.73 -46.39
N GLN A 497 -8.91 15.08 -47.08
CA GLN A 497 -9.29 15.41 -48.46
C GLN A 497 -9.82 16.84 -48.61
N HIS A 498 -10.52 17.35 -47.59
CA HIS A 498 -11.15 18.67 -47.66
C HIS A 498 -10.17 19.86 -47.70
N ASN A 499 -8.87 19.62 -47.45
CA ASN A 499 -7.83 20.64 -47.61
C ASN A 499 -7.60 21.04 -49.07
N SER A 500 -7.83 20.11 -50.01
CA SER A 500 -7.47 20.33 -51.41
C SER A 500 -8.54 21.09 -52.19
N ALA A 501 -9.80 21.01 -51.77
CA ALA A 501 -10.92 21.58 -52.53
C ALA A 501 -11.17 23.08 -52.23
N ASN A 502 -11.03 23.51 -50.97
CA ASN A 502 -11.39 24.89 -50.57
C ASN A 502 -10.26 25.92 -50.72
N ASN A 503 -9.02 25.51 -50.98
CA ASN A 503 -7.88 26.42 -51.11
C ASN A 503 -7.70 27.03 -52.51
N LYS A 504 -8.63 26.82 -53.45
CA LYS A 504 -8.55 27.42 -54.79
C LYS A 504 -8.83 28.94 -54.83
N CYS A 505 -9.25 29.58 -53.73
CA CYS A 505 -9.65 31.00 -53.74
C CYS A 505 -8.84 31.93 -52.81
N ALA A 506 -7.82 31.44 -52.10
CA ALA A 506 -6.96 32.28 -51.26
C ALA A 506 -5.50 32.17 -51.72
N GLN A 507 -5.07 33.11 -52.54
CA GLN A 507 -3.64 33.31 -52.81
C GLN A 507 -2.92 33.67 -51.50
N ASN A 508 -1.73 33.09 -51.30
CA ASN A 508 -0.70 33.45 -50.32
C ASN A 508 -0.64 32.66 -48.99
N LYS A 509 -0.47 31.33 -49.09
CA LYS A 509 0.65 30.56 -48.52
C LYS A 509 0.28 29.07 -48.50
N PRO A 510 1.01 28.17 -49.21
CA PRO A 510 0.75 26.74 -49.10
C PRO A 510 0.95 26.30 -47.66
N LEU A 511 -0.09 25.72 -47.07
CA LEU A 511 -0.02 25.10 -45.75
C LEU A 511 1.06 24.00 -45.82
N PRO A 512 2.14 24.06 -45.03
CA PRO A 512 3.28 23.18 -45.22
C PRO A 512 2.88 21.71 -45.01
N ILE A 513 3.33 20.83 -45.91
CA ILE A 513 3.10 19.37 -45.91
C ILE A 513 3.39 18.73 -44.53
N LEU A 514 4.28 19.35 -43.74
CA LEU A 514 4.58 18.93 -42.37
C LEU A 514 3.33 18.93 -41.45
N GLN A 515 2.34 19.79 -41.69
CA GLN A 515 1.12 19.88 -40.89
C GLN A 515 0.14 18.72 -41.11
N THR A 516 0.06 18.13 -42.32
CA THR A 516 -0.89 17.02 -42.58
C THR A 516 -0.50 15.76 -41.81
N THR A 517 0.80 15.45 -41.73
CA THR A 517 1.30 14.31 -40.95
C THR A 517 1.14 14.52 -39.45
N ALA A 518 1.32 15.76 -38.95
CA ALA A 518 1.10 16.10 -37.56
C ALA A 518 -0.39 15.99 -37.17
N LEU A 519 -1.28 16.49 -38.03
CA LEU A 519 -2.74 16.40 -37.86
C LEU A 519 -3.20 14.94 -37.85
N GLN A 520 -2.72 14.12 -38.79
CA GLN A 520 -3.04 12.69 -38.84
C GLN A 520 -2.55 11.95 -37.57
N LYS A 521 -1.34 12.27 -37.09
CA LYS A 521 -0.82 11.71 -35.83
C LYS A 521 -1.65 12.14 -34.61
N ALA A 522 -2.04 13.41 -34.53
CA ALA A 522 -2.90 13.93 -33.47
C ALA A 522 -4.27 13.25 -33.48
N PHE A 523 -4.86 13.10 -34.66
CA PHE A 523 -6.14 12.43 -34.86
C PHE A 523 -6.10 10.97 -34.43
N ASN A 524 -5.07 10.23 -34.87
CA ASN A 524 -4.87 8.84 -34.44
C ASN A 524 -4.75 8.71 -32.91
N LYS A 525 -4.07 9.67 -32.25
CA LYS A 525 -3.99 9.70 -30.79
C LYS A 525 -5.35 9.93 -30.15
N ILE A 526 -6.13 10.90 -30.64
CA ILE A 526 -7.48 11.20 -30.15
C ILE A 526 -8.38 9.98 -30.30
N PHE A 527 -8.44 9.40 -31.50
CA PHE A 527 -9.28 8.24 -31.79
C PHE A 527 -8.92 7.04 -30.91
N ASN A 528 -7.63 6.71 -30.80
CA ASN A 528 -7.19 5.59 -29.96
C ASN A 528 -7.45 5.85 -28.47
N LEU A 529 -7.35 7.10 -28.02
CA LEU A 529 -7.69 7.49 -26.65
C LEU A 529 -9.19 7.34 -26.37
N ALA A 530 -10.05 7.85 -27.25
CA ALA A 530 -11.49 7.70 -27.14
C ALA A 530 -11.91 6.22 -27.17
N LEU A 531 -11.42 5.44 -28.14
CA LEU A 531 -11.71 4.02 -28.25
C LEU A 531 -11.27 3.23 -27.02
N ARG A 532 -10.12 3.58 -26.42
CA ARG A 532 -9.64 2.96 -25.18
C ARG A 532 -10.60 3.22 -24.02
N GLU A 533 -11.10 4.44 -23.88
CA GLU A 533 -12.02 4.79 -22.79
C GLU A 533 -13.44 4.24 -23.03
N ILE A 534 -13.90 4.17 -24.28
CA ILE A 534 -15.14 3.46 -24.67
C ILE A 534 -15.04 1.98 -24.28
N LYS A 535 -13.94 1.30 -24.65
CA LYS A 535 -13.70 -0.10 -24.23
C LYS A 535 -13.66 -0.24 -22.71
N SER A 536 -13.03 0.71 -22.00
CA SER A 536 -13.02 0.74 -20.54
C SER A 536 -14.43 0.87 -19.96
N GLY A 537 -15.29 1.71 -20.54
CA GLY A 537 -16.68 1.88 -20.12
C GLY A 537 -17.51 0.60 -20.34
N ALA A 538 -17.35 -0.04 -21.50
CA ALA A 538 -18.02 -1.29 -21.81
C ALA A 538 -17.61 -2.43 -20.86
N LEU A 539 -16.32 -2.52 -20.52
CA LEU A 539 -15.83 -3.49 -19.53
C LEU A 539 -16.41 -3.23 -18.13
N CYS A 540 -16.52 -1.97 -17.72
CA CYS A 540 -17.19 -1.62 -16.46
C CYS A 540 -18.66 -2.07 -16.45
N ALA A 541 -19.38 -1.79 -17.54
CA ALA A 541 -20.78 -2.20 -17.69
C ALA A 541 -20.96 -3.73 -17.62
N MET A 542 -20.04 -4.49 -18.23
CA MET A 542 -20.03 -5.94 -18.17
C MET A 542 -19.81 -6.47 -16.75
N VAL A 543 -18.87 -5.89 -16.00
CA VAL A 543 -18.63 -6.26 -14.60
C VAL A 543 -19.87 -5.98 -13.74
N ASP A 544 -20.52 -4.83 -13.94
CA ASP A 544 -21.74 -4.47 -13.22
C ASP A 544 -22.89 -5.42 -13.55
N ALA A 545 -23.06 -5.81 -14.82
CA ALA A 545 -24.05 -6.79 -15.24
C ALA A 545 -23.81 -8.15 -14.57
N THR A 546 -22.58 -8.67 -14.60
CA THR A 546 -22.21 -9.93 -13.93
C THR A 546 -22.49 -9.88 -12.42
N ARG A 547 -22.14 -8.77 -11.76
CA ARG A 547 -22.43 -8.57 -10.32
C ARG A 547 -23.92 -8.52 -10.04
N SER A 548 -24.71 -7.89 -10.92
CA SER A 548 -26.16 -7.83 -10.77
C SER A 548 -26.80 -9.22 -10.92
N ASN A 549 -26.29 -10.06 -11.82
CA ASN A 549 -26.74 -11.44 -11.99
C ASN A 549 -26.42 -12.30 -10.76
N LEU A 550 -25.21 -12.19 -10.20
CA LEU A 550 -24.84 -12.89 -8.97
C LEU A 550 -25.72 -12.48 -7.77
N ARG A 551 -26.06 -11.18 -7.65
CA ARG A 551 -26.99 -10.72 -6.60
C ARG A 551 -28.39 -11.27 -6.78
N ARG A 552 -28.90 -11.38 -8.01
CA ARG A 552 -30.20 -12.00 -8.30
C ARG A 552 -30.19 -13.49 -7.94
N GLN A 553 -29.16 -14.22 -8.35
CA GLN A 553 -29.00 -15.64 -8.01
C GLN A 553 -28.94 -15.88 -6.49
N SER A 554 -28.22 -15.02 -5.75
CA SER A 554 -28.18 -15.12 -4.28
C SER A 554 -29.53 -14.86 -3.63
N HIS A 555 -30.37 -14.00 -4.23
CA HIS A 555 -31.69 -13.68 -3.69
C HIS A 555 -32.72 -14.77 -4.01
N ASP A 556 -32.63 -15.39 -5.18
CA ASP A 556 -33.52 -16.50 -5.57
C ASP A 556 -33.14 -17.81 -4.85
N GLY A 557 -31.84 -18.05 -4.60
CA GLY A 557 -31.36 -19.20 -3.82
C GLY A 557 -31.77 -19.19 -2.35
N MET A 558 -32.01 -18.01 -1.75
CA MET A 558 -32.53 -17.90 -0.38
C MET A 558 -34.04 -18.23 -0.29
N ILE A 559 -34.79 -18.15 -1.38
CA ILE A 559 -36.24 -18.44 -1.36
C ILE A 559 -36.51 -19.95 -1.48
N LEU A 560 -35.58 -20.73 -2.04
CA LEU A 560 -35.76 -22.17 -2.29
C LEU A 560 -35.46 -23.10 -1.09
N ASN A 561 -35.03 -22.58 0.06
CA ASN A 561 -34.89 -23.36 1.31
C ASN A 561 -36.01 -23.14 2.34
N GLY A 562 -37.08 -22.43 1.97
CA GLY A 562 -38.33 -22.41 2.74
C GLY A 562 -39.22 -23.58 2.36
N ARG A 563 -39.54 -24.45 3.33
CA ARG A 563 -40.48 -25.60 3.27
C ARG A 563 -41.56 -25.51 2.17
N PRO A 564 -41.92 -26.62 1.51
CA PRO A 564 -43.01 -26.65 0.54
C PRO A 564 -44.31 -26.24 1.26
N ARG A 565 -44.80 -25.02 0.98
CA ARG A 565 -46.13 -24.61 1.38
C ARG A 565 -47.11 -25.24 0.41
N ALA A 566 -48.01 -26.06 0.96
CA ALA A 566 -49.07 -26.75 0.24
C ALA A 566 -49.79 -25.81 -0.75
N SER A 567 -50.03 -26.34 -1.94
CA SER A 567 -50.71 -25.68 -3.05
C SER A 567 -52.15 -25.35 -2.69
N LEU A 568 -52.40 -24.09 -2.31
CA LEU A 568 -53.74 -23.53 -2.41
C LEU A 568 -53.96 -23.10 -3.87
N LYS A 569 -54.78 -23.84 -4.60
CA LYS A 569 -55.40 -23.38 -5.85
C LYS A 569 -56.22 -22.12 -5.54
N MET A 570 -55.72 -20.95 -5.95
CA MET A 570 -56.54 -19.73 -6.02
C MET A 570 -56.91 -19.47 -7.48
N SER A 571 -58.18 -19.73 -7.76
CA SER A 571 -58.91 -19.35 -8.96
C SER A 571 -59.47 -17.94 -8.81
N ASP A 572 -58.71 -16.90 -9.18
CA ASP A 572 -59.30 -15.63 -9.67
C ASP A 572 -58.22 -14.66 -10.24
N PRO A 573 -58.22 -14.31 -11.54
CA PRO A 573 -57.26 -13.37 -12.13
C PRO A 573 -57.47 -11.89 -11.74
N THR A 574 -58.54 -11.56 -11.01
CA THR A 574 -58.93 -10.15 -10.78
C THR A 574 -58.31 -9.48 -9.55
N GLN A 575 -57.65 -10.21 -8.64
CA GLN A 575 -57.06 -9.62 -7.43
C GLN A 575 -55.59 -9.15 -7.56
N ILE A 576 -54.85 -9.59 -8.58
CA ILE A 576 -53.43 -9.24 -8.77
C ILE A 576 -53.27 -7.77 -9.22
N SER A 577 -54.27 -7.18 -9.87
CA SER A 577 -54.25 -5.79 -10.34
C SER A 577 -54.38 -4.74 -9.21
N LYS A 578 -54.99 -5.09 -8.08
CA LYS A 578 -55.16 -4.18 -6.92
C LYS A 578 -53.90 -4.10 -6.04
N LEU A 579 -53.10 -5.16 -5.99
CA LEU A 579 -51.85 -5.19 -5.21
C LEU A 579 -50.71 -4.41 -5.87
N TYR A 580 -50.65 -4.34 -7.20
CA TYR A 580 -49.67 -3.49 -7.90
C TYR A 580 -50.03 -2.00 -7.89
N ARG A 581 -51.32 -1.63 -7.78
CA ARG A 581 -51.75 -0.22 -7.76
C ARG A 581 -51.46 0.47 -6.42
N ASN A 582 -51.40 -0.26 -5.30
CA ASN A 582 -51.15 0.32 -3.98
C ASN A 582 -49.66 0.56 -3.65
N LYS A 583 -48.72 -0.13 -4.33
CA LYS A 583 -47.28 0.08 -4.11
C LYS A 583 -46.76 1.38 -4.75
N ASN A 584 -47.38 1.85 -5.83
CA ASN A 584 -47.02 3.13 -6.48
C ASN A 584 -47.58 4.39 -5.77
N ARG A 585 -48.51 4.25 -4.81
CA ARG A 585 -49.01 5.39 -4.01
C ARG A 585 -48.17 5.70 -2.77
N ARG A 586 -47.33 4.77 -2.28
CA ARG A 586 -46.44 5.03 -1.13
C ARG A 586 -45.08 5.66 -1.50
N SER A 587 -44.65 5.58 -2.77
CA SER A 587 -43.38 6.19 -3.21
C SER A 587 -43.48 7.68 -3.54
N LYS A 588 -44.70 8.24 -3.67
CA LYS A 588 -44.94 9.67 -3.94
C LYS A 588 -45.19 10.53 -2.69
N ARG A 589 -45.02 10.00 -1.47
CA ARG A 589 -45.35 10.71 -0.22
C ARG A 589 -44.16 11.12 0.65
N ASN A 590 -42.92 10.83 0.24
CA ASN A 590 -41.71 11.15 1.03
C ASN A 590 -40.73 12.05 0.25
N GLY A 591 -41.20 13.19 -0.25
CA GLY A 591 -40.33 14.17 -0.88
C GLY A 591 -41.01 15.51 -1.01
N PHE A 592 -41.18 16.22 0.11
CA PHE A 592 -41.36 17.67 0.18
C PHE A 592 -41.31 18.09 1.66
N ASN A 593 -40.25 18.79 2.07
CA ASN A 593 -40.23 19.73 3.20
C ASN A 593 -38.90 20.50 3.21
N SER A 594 -38.99 21.79 2.89
CA SER A 594 -38.25 22.93 3.45
C SER A 594 -37.89 23.96 2.37
N LEU A 595 -38.86 24.82 2.07
CA LEU A 595 -38.66 26.20 1.64
C LEU A 595 -39.99 26.93 1.93
N ASN A 596 -39.97 27.79 2.93
CA ASN A 596 -40.83 28.96 3.05
C ASN A 596 -40.29 29.82 4.19
N GLU A 597 -39.83 31.01 3.86
CA GLU A 597 -40.19 32.23 4.59
C GLU A 597 -40.12 33.43 3.64
N ASP A 598 -40.99 34.38 3.94
CA ASP A 598 -41.74 35.26 3.04
C ASP A 598 -41.05 36.56 2.57
N PRO A 599 -41.64 37.28 1.60
CA PRO A 599 -41.18 38.58 1.09
C PRO A 599 -42.02 39.77 1.62
N ARG A 600 -41.37 40.92 1.89
CA ARG A 600 -41.98 42.28 1.90
C ARG A 600 -40.90 43.34 1.60
N THR A 601 -40.93 43.93 0.40
CA THR A 601 -41.23 45.35 0.09
C THR A 601 -40.38 46.42 0.79
N THR A 602 -39.59 47.19 0.02
CA THR A 602 -39.81 48.63 -0.32
C THR A 602 -38.72 49.15 -1.27
N CYS A 603 -39.14 49.90 -2.28
CA CYS A 603 -38.32 50.75 -3.15
C CYS A 603 -37.93 52.06 -2.44
N SER A 604 -36.76 52.63 -2.74
CA SER A 604 -36.58 54.06 -3.09
C SER A 604 -35.11 54.46 -3.28
N ASP A 605 -34.87 54.99 -4.47
CA ASP A 605 -33.88 55.94 -5.03
C ASP A 605 -32.80 56.66 -4.20
N SER A 606 -31.80 57.12 -4.99
CA SER A 606 -30.94 58.33 -4.89
C SER A 606 -29.68 58.28 -4.03
N VAL A 607 -28.56 58.98 -4.28
CA VAL A 607 -27.90 59.77 -5.36
C VAL A 607 -26.41 59.93 -4.90
N GLU A 608 -25.53 60.34 -5.81
CA GLU A 608 -24.13 60.88 -5.73
C GLU A 608 -23.63 61.50 -4.37
N THR A 609 -22.35 61.74 -4.02
CA THR A 609 -21.16 62.22 -4.75
C THR A 609 -19.92 62.28 -3.80
N PHE A 610 -18.71 62.01 -4.35
CA PHE A 610 -17.40 62.70 -4.20
C PHE A 610 -16.61 62.93 -2.87
N LEU A 611 -15.28 62.65 -3.00
CA LEU A 611 -14.06 63.27 -2.39
C LEU A 611 -13.82 63.07 -0.87
N SER A 612 -12.60 62.93 -0.31
CA SER A 612 -11.21 63.07 -0.75
C SER A 612 -10.26 62.64 0.39
N SER A 613 -9.12 62.03 0.06
CA SER A 613 -7.85 62.02 0.86
C SER A 613 -7.35 63.47 1.11
N PRO A 614 -6.31 63.79 1.94
CA PRO A 614 -5.13 62.96 2.27
C PRO A 614 -4.39 63.21 3.62
N GLN A 615 -3.29 62.43 3.82
CA GLN A 615 -2.01 62.75 4.54
C GLN A 615 -2.05 62.92 6.07
N ASN A 616 -1.01 62.68 6.88
CA ASN A 616 0.32 62.01 6.85
C ASN A 616 0.86 62.13 8.28
N SER A 617 1.58 61.12 8.82
CA SER A 617 2.84 61.24 9.62
C SER A 617 3.07 59.93 10.43
N GLN A 618 4.01 59.03 10.08
CA GLN A 618 5.48 59.02 10.24
C GLN A 618 6.02 58.77 11.68
N GLN A 619 6.61 57.59 11.90
CA GLN A 619 7.97 57.34 12.45
C GLN A 619 8.20 55.81 12.51
N ASN A 620 9.01 55.21 11.63
CA ASN A 620 10.48 55.05 11.63
C ASN A 620 11.06 54.09 12.69
N SER A 621 11.54 52.93 12.22
CA SER A 621 12.91 52.46 12.45
C SER A 621 13.26 51.35 11.44
N ASP A 622 13.99 51.73 10.39
CA ASP A 622 14.74 50.85 9.49
C ASP A 622 16.01 50.32 10.17
N SER A 623 16.55 49.18 9.68
CA SER A 623 17.98 48.94 9.36
C SER A 623 18.49 47.51 9.64
N TRP A 624 19.26 46.77 8.81
CA TRP A 624 19.91 46.94 7.50
C TRP A 624 20.35 45.55 6.96
N HIS A 625 20.26 45.38 5.62
CA HIS A 625 21.14 44.73 4.64
C HIS A 625 21.95 43.40 4.81
N LYS A 626 21.82 42.58 3.73
CA LYS A 626 22.85 42.07 2.78
C LYS A 626 23.23 40.58 2.72
N SER A 627 23.13 40.10 1.47
CA SER A 627 23.72 38.95 0.81
C SER A 627 25.15 38.58 1.18
N TYR A 628 25.45 37.28 1.20
CA TYR A 628 26.75 36.73 0.79
C TYR A 628 26.59 35.44 -0.03
N TYR A 629 27.12 35.50 -1.26
CA TYR A 629 27.62 34.40 -2.07
C TYR A 629 28.85 33.79 -1.38
N ILE A 630 28.97 32.47 -1.36
CA ILE A 630 30.26 31.78 -1.12
C ILE A 630 30.40 30.67 -2.17
N ASP A 631 31.38 30.88 -3.04
CA ASP A 631 32.00 29.92 -3.96
C ASP A 631 32.95 28.96 -3.23
N VAL A 632 33.53 28.02 -4.01
CA VAL A 632 34.80 27.28 -3.83
C VAL A 632 34.64 25.79 -3.45
N PRO A 633 35.40 24.81 -4.03
CA PRO A 633 36.03 24.75 -5.36
C PRO A 633 35.81 23.43 -6.13
N GLU A 634 36.14 23.50 -7.42
CA GLU A 634 36.46 22.38 -8.31
C GLU A 634 37.66 21.56 -7.78
N PHE A 635 37.58 20.23 -7.90
CA PHE A 635 38.75 19.34 -7.87
C PHE A 635 38.88 18.65 -9.22
N ASN A 636 39.84 19.14 -10.01
CA ASN A 636 40.44 18.44 -11.14
C ASN A 636 41.61 17.61 -10.61
N LEU A 637 41.63 16.31 -10.96
CA LEU A 637 42.86 15.53 -11.00
C LEU A 637 42.69 14.42 -12.05
N SER A 638 43.24 14.71 -13.22
CA SER A 638 43.54 13.77 -14.29
C SER A 638 45.01 13.37 -14.22
N LEU A 639 45.30 12.16 -14.72
CA LEU A 639 46.60 11.51 -14.96
C LEU A 639 47.29 10.85 -13.76
N PHE A 640 47.24 9.50 -13.75
CA PHE A 640 48.39 8.73 -14.19
C PHE A 640 47.94 7.44 -14.90
N ASP A 641 48.67 7.14 -15.96
CA ASP A 641 48.50 6.05 -16.90
C ASP A 641 49.44 4.88 -16.54
N GLN A 642 49.18 3.71 -17.12
CA GLN A 642 50.07 2.53 -17.25
C GLN A 642 50.29 1.61 -16.03
N THR A 643 49.65 0.44 -16.03
CA THR A 643 50.24 -0.85 -16.49
C THR A 643 49.41 -2.05 -16.02
N SER A 644 49.18 -2.98 -16.96
CA SER A 644 48.73 -4.36 -16.77
C SER A 644 49.97 -5.26 -16.53
N PRO A 645 49.87 -6.60 -16.38
CA PRO A 645 49.16 -7.43 -15.40
C PRO A 645 50.17 -8.33 -14.63
N ARG A 646 49.76 -9.03 -13.55
CA ARG A 646 50.23 -10.41 -13.26
C ARG A 646 49.52 -11.08 -12.08
N SER A 647 49.47 -12.40 -12.25
CA SER A 647 49.04 -13.53 -11.43
C SER A 647 49.78 -13.74 -10.09
N ILE A 648 49.30 -14.74 -9.34
CA ILE A 648 49.90 -15.55 -8.23
C ILE A 648 49.17 -15.27 -6.89
N GLN A 649 48.33 -16.18 -6.35
CA GLN A 649 48.57 -17.44 -5.60
C GLN A 649 48.87 -17.23 -4.10
N SER A 650 48.36 -18.17 -3.29
CA SER A 650 48.62 -18.52 -1.86
C SER A 650 47.98 -17.73 -0.71
N GLU A 651 47.19 -18.50 0.07
CA GLU A 651 47.17 -18.66 1.54
C GLU A 651 46.94 -17.45 2.46
N ILE A 652 45.82 -17.46 3.20
CA ILE A 652 45.68 -17.92 4.60
C ILE A 652 44.21 -18.31 4.82
#